data_AF-A0A1Q3P8N1-F1
#
_entry.id   AF-A0A1Q3P8N1-F1
#
_cell.length_a   1.000
_cell.length_b   1.000
_cell.length_c   1.000
_cell.angle_alpha   90.00
_cell.angle_beta   90.00
_cell.angle_gamma   90.00
#
_symmetry.space_group_name_H-M   'P 1'
#
loop_
_entity.id
_entity.type
_entity.pdbx_description
1 polymer ?
#
loop_
_entity_poly.entity_id
_entity_poly.type
_entity_poly.pdbx_seq_one_letter_code
_entity_poly.pdbx_strand_id
1 'polypeptide(L)'
;MASIVLASAATAYLSSYGAVAVTAGTIAATMAGGAIDDRMFGLNKIKQKTIGHKLSDLYVQSSAYASIIPEIFGTVKIAGNIIWAMPLKECEEHRVHSSRVGKGGGKKVSNHETVFVYYATIAIALCKGEINEITKIWADCNQLDPKSINYRVYSGTDTQLPDPVIEAYEGIGKAPAYRGLSYVVIENFPLFEYGNRIPNFSFEVVKKPKIKLSSHKTLEEKIEAITIIPGSGECVYDTEPQFKVFGKYHNGKFLQKGKQLPINTNNREFVTDASLSLKQLNQALPNLKWVSIAVCWFGNSLNIQDLLLKPGVEYKDAETLPSKWNSGKYDRNLAHLISKDKDGFIRFGGTPSDSSLHRFIDKCREMGYKIMLYPMIMLDLEGKPWRGHITGSYKDVNNFFDKEHGYNDFIMHYAKTFGDKVDCLAIGSELKNITSIQENNHYIAVDNLISLAKNAKSFCKTLTYAADWSEYHHDNIGNYNLDALWASEYIDVVGIDAYFPLTNDENQDVKKGWESGECYDEYEAPYALKNIRYWWENYHYNNGQKTAWQPKMKKIWFTEYGFPSVDKAANQPNVFYDPESSDGGFPKGSNGSIDFEAQYNAINQSLDKFTEFEFLENSFLWCWDTRPYPYWPQLKHLWRDHNLWKTGHWINGKIGRASLSNIVSELMLKAGFLPNEFDASQLHGEIDGLIINEDASIIDVLQTLSLAYFFCIINDNIIRFIPFNDAKTYEINSNDLLVNDKNQYIEIEKASVNNLDTEVNVVYISRNFDYQQMISSKRRSELNNYSKTIAMPLVLSDNMAEKIAEYSLYNDYIKQISFSFSLTNNFDINIGDIIKLDNHIIKVTDITYNIDYTTYIKGHSTYSVANINHETIGTNIKTSGQILSKNYISHIFELPNYFAKDKSKLNLYFACCSETNSFAGVGVFDSGNFKEYGFSNLEACIGNITKSLHKNSPYFEDKITNIHVSIISGDIYQTDSYQFALIGDEVIAFKNVQTLETNEYILSDIIRVFAQDHSFLEPHEIGDRFILLDESILSVDADINLINKEINIIVSPIGEDISTGDKISYQISGQNLKPLSPIVIGNQIISGGLLPYEIKDFFSSDTSSQFLLITDASEIVISDAKIPQNIQINKIAELDKLSGKGYELNIR
;
A
#
# COMPACT_ATOMS: atom_id res chain seq x y z
N MET A 1 -40.76 -57.39 -15.91
CA MET A 1 -41.12 -55.96 -15.79
C MET A 1 -39.88 -55.22 -15.33
N ALA A 2 -39.53 -54.14 -16.03
CA ALA A 2 -38.16 -53.83 -16.41
C ALA A 2 -37.25 -53.23 -15.31
N SER A 3 -35.97 -53.64 -15.38
CA SER A 3 -34.77 -52.98 -14.84
C SER A 3 -34.41 -53.22 -13.36
N ILE A 4 -34.28 -54.51 -13.00
CA ILE A 4 -33.40 -55.01 -11.93
C ILE A 4 -32.38 -55.94 -12.61
N VAL A 5 -31.15 -55.46 -12.86
CA VAL A 5 -29.87 -56.21 -12.93
C VAL A 5 -28.76 -55.14 -12.86
N LEU A 6 -27.72 -55.36 -12.04
CA LEU A 6 -26.55 -54.48 -11.71
C LEU A 6 -26.67 -53.55 -10.50
N ALA A 7 -27.31 -54.01 -9.42
CA ALA A 7 -27.19 -53.44 -8.07
C ALA A 7 -26.40 -54.34 -7.09
N SER A 8 -25.43 -55.13 -7.58
CA SER A 8 -24.66 -56.05 -6.71
C SER A 8 -23.23 -56.28 -7.21
N ALA A 9 -22.40 -55.25 -7.15
CA ALA A 9 -20.93 -55.36 -7.13
C ALA A 9 -20.23 -54.14 -6.48
N ALA A 10 -20.97 -53.28 -5.78
CA ALA A 10 -20.50 -51.97 -5.32
C ALA A 10 -20.45 -51.82 -3.77
N THR A 11 -20.28 -52.92 -3.03
CA THR A 11 -20.34 -52.91 -1.56
C THR A 11 -19.18 -53.64 -0.85
N ALA A 12 -17.95 -53.61 -1.40
CA ALA A 12 -16.82 -54.29 -0.76
C ALA A 12 -15.48 -53.53 -0.66
N TYR A 13 -15.40 -52.22 -0.93
CA TYR A 13 -14.12 -51.47 -0.80
C TYR A 13 -14.23 -50.07 -0.15
N LEU A 14 -15.32 -49.80 0.58
CA LEU A 14 -15.60 -48.49 1.19
C LEU A 14 -15.87 -48.60 2.71
N SER A 15 -14.95 -49.22 3.45
CA SER A 15 -15.02 -49.26 4.93
C SER A 15 -13.66 -49.08 5.59
N SER A 16 -13.02 -47.93 5.35
CA SER A 16 -12.12 -47.27 6.32
C SER A 16 -11.89 -45.84 5.87
N TYR A 17 -11.95 -44.89 6.82
CA TYR A 17 -11.95 -43.42 6.67
C TYR A 17 -13.32 -42.78 6.38
N GLY A 18 -13.86 -42.14 7.43
CA GLY A 18 -15.21 -41.59 7.54
C GLY A 18 -15.46 -40.32 6.73
N ALA A 19 -16.73 -40.12 6.40
CA ALA A 19 -17.31 -39.17 5.46
C ALA A 19 -17.51 -37.74 6.00
N VAL A 20 -17.51 -36.75 5.09
CA VAL A 20 -18.53 -35.68 4.77
C VAL A 20 -17.85 -34.76 3.73
N ALA A 21 -18.41 -34.28 2.61
CA ALA A 21 -19.49 -34.61 1.69
C ALA A 21 -19.17 -33.80 0.40
N VAL A 22 -19.47 -34.37 -0.76
CA VAL A 22 -19.18 -33.81 -2.10
C VAL A 22 -20.24 -32.78 -2.49
N THR A 23 -19.85 -31.66 -3.13
CA THR A 23 -20.73 -30.98 -4.10
C THR A 23 -19.95 -30.50 -5.32
N ALA A 24 -20.17 -31.23 -6.42
CA ALA A 24 -20.10 -30.86 -7.85
C ALA A 24 -18.90 -30.06 -8.38
N GLY A 25 -18.01 -30.74 -9.12
CA GLY A 25 -17.15 -30.04 -10.09
C GLY A 25 -15.83 -30.67 -10.54
N THR A 26 -15.55 -31.95 -10.28
CA THR A 26 -14.27 -32.56 -10.75
C THR A 26 -14.52 -33.89 -11.47
N ILE A 27 -14.37 -33.87 -12.80
CA ILE A 27 -14.06 -35.08 -13.56
C ILE A 27 -12.61 -35.44 -13.24
N ALA A 28 -12.42 -36.50 -12.46
CA ALA A 28 -11.12 -37.04 -12.12
C ALA A 28 -10.43 -37.62 -13.38
N ALA A 29 -9.42 -36.93 -13.88
CA ALA A 29 -8.44 -37.49 -14.80
C ALA A 29 -7.60 -38.53 -14.06
N THR A 30 -7.97 -39.80 -14.21
CA THR A 30 -7.14 -40.93 -13.79
C THR A 30 -6.74 -41.70 -15.04
N MET A 31 -5.46 -42.07 -15.11
CA MET A 31 -4.79 -42.91 -16.13
C MET A 31 -4.16 -42.15 -17.32
N ALA A 32 -2.95 -41.59 -17.11
CA ALA A 32 -1.78 -41.69 -18.02
C ALA A 32 -0.61 -40.75 -17.61
N GLY A 33 -0.11 -40.82 -16.36
CA GLY A 33 1.02 -39.97 -15.95
C GLY A 33 2.41 -40.62 -16.05
N GLY A 34 2.51 -41.95 -16.12
CA GLY A 34 3.76 -42.66 -15.82
C GLY A 34 4.55 -43.19 -17.01
N ALA A 35 4.18 -42.87 -18.26
CA ALA A 35 4.80 -43.46 -19.45
C ALA A 35 5.48 -42.44 -20.39
N ILE A 36 5.49 -41.14 -20.05
CA ILE A 36 5.75 -40.06 -21.03
C ILE A 36 6.84 -39.07 -20.58
N ASP A 37 7.18 -38.96 -19.28
CA ASP A 37 8.34 -38.15 -18.83
C ASP A 37 9.68 -38.61 -19.42
N ASP A 38 9.82 -39.91 -19.72
CA ASP A 38 10.97 -40.53 -20.41
C ASP A 38 11.26 -39.94 -21.80
N ARG A 39 10.31 -39.20 -22.41
CA ARG A 39 10.49 -38.59 -23.73
C ARG A 39 11.01 -37.15 -23.69
N MET A 40 10.81 -36.43 -22.59
CA MET A 40 11.32 -35.06 -22.45
C MET A 40 12.78 -35.01 -22.00
N PHE A 41 13.25 -35.99 -21.23
CA PHE A 41 14.65 -36.12 -20.83
C PHE A 41 15.14 -37.47 -21.32
N GLY A 42 15.91 -37.47 -22.41
CA GLY A 42 16.27 -38.68 -23.16
C GLY A 42 16.73 -39.86 -22.29
N LEU A 43 16.13 -41.02 -22.55
CA LEU A 43 16.60 -42.40 -22.26
C LEU A 43 17.69 -42.59 -21.19
N ASN A 44 17.49 -42.08 -19.99
CA ASN A 44 18.28 -42.52 -18.85
C ASN A 44 17.74 -43.86 -18.34
N LYS A 45 18.59 -44.89 -18.39
CA LYS A 45 18.35 -46.23 -17.82
C LYS A 45 18.36 -46.23 -16.28
N ILE A 46 17.78 -45.22 -15.63
CA ILE A 46 17.44 -45.27 -14.21
C ILE A 46 15.93 -45.47 -14.16
N LYS A 47 15.50 -46.71 -13.92
CA LYS A 47 14.11 -47.04 -13.58
C LYS A 47 13.74 -46.37 -12.26
N GLN A 48 13.43 -45.09 -12.27
CA GLN A 48 12.67 -44.47 -11.20
C GLN A 48 11.45 -43.80 -11.82
N LYS A 49 10.31 -44.18 -11.26
CA LYS A 49 8.98 -43.75 -11.66
C LYS A 49 8.83 -42.31 -11.19
N THR A 50 9.32 -41.34 -11.95
CA THR A 50 9.10 -39.91 -11.67
C THR A 50 7.61 -39.63 -11.86
N ILE A 51 6.94 -39.34 -10.75
CA ILE A 51 5.58 -38.84 -10.73
C ILE A 51 5.77 -37.33 -10.73
N GLY A 52 5.42 -36.63 -11.82
CA GLY A 52 5.44 -35.17 -11.83
C GLY A 52 4.73 -34.59 -10.60
N HIS A 53 5.29 -33.52 -10.06
CA HIS A 53 4.84 -32.90 -8.82
C HIS A 53 3.34 -32.63 -8.86
N LYS A 54 2.59 -33.09 -7.85
CA LYS A 54 1.17 -32.78 -7.78
C LYS A 54 1.03 -31.41 -7.14
N LEU A 55 0.30 -30.48 -7.78
CA LEU A 55 -0.26 -29.37 -7.01
C LEU A 55 -1.28 -29.97 -6.02
N SER A 56 -0.83 -30.19 -4.78
CA SER A 56 -1.72 -30.51 -3.67
C SER A 56 -2.61 -29.31 -3.35
N ASP A 57 -3.64 -29.51 -2.53
CA ASP A 57 -4.53 -28.43 -2.09
C ASP A 57 -3.78 -27.47 -1.14
N LEU A 58 -3.00 -26.55 -1.72
CA LEU A 58 -2.10 -25.59 -1.07
C LEU A 58 -2.80 -24.65 -0.08
N TYR A 59 -4.13 -24.60 -0.16
CA TYR A 59 -4.98 -23.70 0.60
C TYR A 59 -5.71 -24.37 1.74
N VAL A 60 -5.50 -25.66 2.02
CA VAL A 60 -6.16 -26.34 3.14
C VAL A 60 -5.27 -26.32 4.37
N GLN A 61 -5.61 -25.46 5.33
CA GLN A 61 -5.02 -25.52 6.67
C GLN A 61 -5.33 -26.85 7.34
N SER A 62 -4.29 -27.45 7.90
CA SER A 62 -4.36 -28.73 8.62
C SER A 62 -4.03 -28.53 10.11
N SER A 63 -4.24 -29.60 10.88
CA SER A 63 -3.70 -29.78 12.24
C SER A 63 -3.08 -31.17 12.40
N ALA A 64 -2.75 -31.81 11.28
CA ALA A 64 -2.26 -33.17 11.26
C ALA A 64 -0.80 -33.26 11.70
N TYR A 65 -0.51 -34.30 12.46
CA TYR A 65 0.87 -34.73 12.71
C TYR A 65 1.46 -35.34 11.43
N ALA A 66 2.78 -35.23 11.27
CA ALA A 66 3.53 -35.71 10.11
C ALA A 66 3.17 -35.04 8.76
N SER A 67 2.50 -33.88 8.79
CA SER A 67 2.45 -32.98 7.64
C SER A 67 3.86 -32.50 7.29
N ILE A 68 4.15 -32.39 5.99
CA ILE A 68 5.42 -31.90 5.47
C ILE A 68 5.57 -30.42 5.84
N ILE A 69 6.76 -30.02 6.28
CA ILE A 69 7.10 -28.61 6.49
C ILE A 69 7.50 -28.04 5.12
N PRO A 70 6.72 -27.10 4.57
CA PRO A 70 7.00 -26.57 3.24
C PRO A 70 8.32 -25.81 3.21
N GLU A 71 9.03 -25.90 2.09
CA GLU A 71 10.14 -25.03 1.75
C GLU A 71 9.69 -24.10 0.62
N ILE A 72 9.88 -22.79 0.83
CA ILE A 72 9.43 -21.77 -0.11
C ILE A 72 10.58 -20.84 -0.50
N PHE A 73 10.48 -20.28 -1.70
CA PHE A 73 11.31 -19.19 -2.20
C PHE A 73 10.43 -18.16 -2.91
N GLY A 74 10.81 -16.89 -2.88
CA GLY A 74 10.03 -15.79 -3.43
C GLY A 74 8.83 -15.42 -2.55
N THR A 75 7.78 -14.89 -3.17
CA THR A 75 6.50 -14.51 -2.55
C THR A 75 5.43 -15.53 -2.90
N VAL A 76 4.90 -16.21 -1.89
CA VAL A 76 3.91 -17.29 -2.06
C VAL A 76 2.76 -17.15 -1.08
N LYS A 77 1.57 -17.61 -1.47
CA LYS A 77 0.45 -17.81 -0.55
C LYS A 77 0.45 -19.25 -0.07
N ILE A 78 0.47 -19.45 1.25
CA ILE A 78 0.48 -20.78 1.85
C ILE A 78 -0.50 -20.87 3.01
N ALA A 79 -1.26 -21.96 3.08
CA ALA A 79 -2.01 -22.32 4.28
C ALA A 79 -1.06 -23.03 5.26
N GLY A 80 -1.02 -22.56 6.50
CA GLY A 80 -0.14 -23.14 7.51
C GLY A 80 -0.73 -24.38 8.17
N ASN A 81 0.06 -25.04 9.02
CA ASN A 81 -0.38 -26.17 9.85
C ASN A 81 -0.51 -25.71 11.31
N ILE A 82 -1.65 -25.96 11.96
CA ILE A 82 -1.81 -25.64 13.39
C ILE A 82 -0.89 -26.57 14.19
N ILE A 83 0.02 -25.98 14.97
CA ILE A 83 1.01 -26.69 15.79
C ILE A 83 0.73 -26.58 17.30
N TRP A 84 -0.11 -25.64 17.70
CA TRP A 84 -0.52 -25.44 19.09
C TRP A 84 -1.84 -24.65 19.15
N ALA A 85 -2.69 -24.94 20.13
CA ALA A 85 -3.96 -24.23 20.35
C ALA A 85 -4.40 -24.33 21.81
N MET A 86 -4.98 -23.25 22.34
CA MET A 86 -5.70 -23.27 23.62
C MET A 86 -7.13 -23.81 23.44
N PRO A 87 -7.78 -24.29 24.52
CA PRO A 87 -9.23 -24.49 24.54
C PRO A 87 -9.98 -23.23 24.12
N LEU A 88 -11.12 -23.39 23.41
CA LEU A 88 -11.94 -22.25 23.00
C LEU A 88 -12.43 -21.46 24.20
N LYS A 89 -12.27 -20.14 24.16
CA LYS A 89 -12.77 -19.23 25.20
C LYS A 89 -14.19 -18.82 24.84
N GLU A 90 -15.12 -19.13 25.73
CA GLU A 90 -16.55 -18.78 25.60
C GLU A 90 -16.83 -17.44 26.31
N CYS A 91 -17.61 -16.56 25.68
CA CYS A 91 -18.07 -15.30 26.24
C CYS A 91 -19.57 -15.13 25.94
N GLU A 92 -20.33 -14.70 26.95
CA GLU A 92 -21.77 -14.42 26.81
C GLU A 92 -21.97 -12.97 26.33
N GLU A 93 -22.65 -12.79 25.20
CA GLU A 93 -23.03 -11.48 24.67
C GLU A 93 -24.56 -11.33 24.76
N HIS A 94 -25.03 -10.33 25.52
CA HIS A 94 -26.47 -10.07 25.67
C HIS A 94 -26.94 -9.07 24.63
N ARG A 95 -27.70 -9.53 23.63
CA ARG A 95 -28.33 -8.65 22.62
C ARG A 95 -29.76 -8.33 23.03
N VAL A 96 -30.07 -7.03 23.10
CA VAL A 96 -31.43 -6.54 23.34
C VAL A 96 -32.06 -6.22 22.00
N HIS A 97 -33.11 -6.94 21.62
CA HIS A 97 -33.92 -6.62 20.46
C HIS A 97 -35.27 -6.06 20.90
N SER A 98 -35.56 -4.83 20.49
CA SER A 98 -36.89 -4.24 20.65
C SER A 98 -37.71 -4.50 19.38
N SER A 99 -38.69 -5.40 19.45
CA SER A 99 -39.67 -5.58 18.38
C SER A 99 -41.03 -5.02 18.80
N ARG A 100 -41.74 -4.41 17.85
CA ARG A 100 -43.13 -3.96 18.02
C ARG A 100 -44.04 -5.06 17.49
N VAL A 101 -44.74 -5.75 18.39
CA VAL A 101 -45.74 -6.75 18.00
C VAL A 101 -47.14 -6.15 18.20
N GLY A 102 -47.90 -6.05 17.10
CA GLY A 102 -49.34 -5.73 17.10
C GLY A 102 -49.72 -4.39 16.44
N LYS A 103 -50.64 -4.44 15.47
CA LYS A 103 -51.36 -3.26 14.97
C LYS A 103 -52.37 -2.81 16.03
N GLY A 104 -51.97 -1.84 16.85
CA GLY A 104 -52.84 -1.20 17.84
C GLY A 104 -52.18 -1.08 19.22
N GLY A 105 -51.29 -0.09 19.40
CA GLY A 105 -50.92 0.42 20.73
C GLY A 105 -50.10 -0.49 21.67
N GLY A 106 -49.28 -1.42 21.17
CA GLY A 106 -48.51 -2.35 22.01
C GLY A 106 -47.24 -1.78 22.67
N LYS A 107 -47.03 -2.08 23.96
CA LYS A 107 -45.80 -1.85 24.75
C LYS A 107 -44.56 -2.41 24.04
N LYS A 108 -43.41 -1.70 24.12
CA LYS A 108 -42.08 -2.23 23.76
C LYS A 108 -41.77 -3.40 24.70
N VAL A 109 -41.62 -4.60 24.15
CA VAL A 109 -41.09 -5.77 24.88
C VAL A 109 -39.63 -5.93 24.46
N SER A 110 -38.72 -5.89 25.43
CA SER A 110 -37.29 -6.17 25.24
C SER A 110 -37.06 -7.66 25.36
N ASN A 111 -36.78 -8.34 24.25
CA ASN A 111 -36.30 -9.72 24.29
C ASN A 111 -34.79 -9.69 24.50
N HIS A 112 -34.33 -10.43 25.53
CA HIS A 112 -32.92 -10.64 25.80
C HIS A 112 -32.51 -11.94 25.11
N GLU A 113 -31.70 -11.85 24.07
CA GLU A 113 -31.08 -13.00 23.43
C GLU A 113 -29.66 -13.11 23.96
N THR A 114 -29.35 -14.23 24.61
CA THR A 114 -27.97 -14.54 25.04
C THR A 114 -27.32 -15.29 23.89
N VAL A 115 -26.30 -14.67 23.29
CA VAL A 115 -25.52 -15.25 22.20
C VAL A 115 -24.16 -15.65 22.75
N PHE A 116 -23.74 -16.90 22.53
CA PHE A 116 -22.41 -17.36 22.88
C PHE A 116 -21.42 -17.00 21.77
N VAL A 117 -20.39 -16.24 22.12
CA VAL A 117 -19.29 -15.85 21.24
C VAL A 117 -18.04 -16.63 21.66
N TYR A 118 -17.39 -17.27 20.69
CA TYR A 118 -16.18 -18.08 20.93
C TYR A 118 -14.93 -17.39 20.39
N TYR A 119 -13.82 -17.57 21.09
CA TYR A 119 -12.50 -17.06 20.70
C TYR A 119 -11.47 -18.19 20.67
N ALA A 120 -10.54 -18.13 19.72
CA ALA A 120 -9.45 -19.09 19.58
C ALA A 120 -8.08 -18.41 19.72
N THR A 121 -7.16 -19.06 20.43
CA THR A 121 -5.74 -18.69 20.49
C THR A 121 -4.93 -19.86 19.96
N ILE A 122 -4.24 -19.66 18.84
CA ILE A 122 -3.63 -20.73 18.03
C ILE A 122 -2.25 -20.33 17.51
N ALA A 123 -1.38 -21.30 17.28
CA ALA A 123 -0.11 -21.14 16.59
C ALA A 123 -0.09 -21.97 15.29
N ILE A 124 0.32 -21.34 14.20
CA ILE A 124 0.24 -21.86 12.84
C ILE A 124 1.65 -21.83 12.22
N ALA A 125 2.21 -23.01 11.94
CA ALA A 125 3.48 -23.17 11.24
C ALA A 125 3.33 -22.89 9.74
N LEU A 126 4.29 -22.14 9.17
CA LEU A 126 4.24 -21.71 7.77
C LEU A 126 5.23 -22.47 6.89
N CYS A 127 6.52 -22.26 7.12
CA CYS A 127 7.56 -22.86 6.29
C CYS A 127 8.89 -22.99 7.03
N LYS A 128 9.79 -23.80 6.45
CA LYS A 128 11.15 -24.03 6.94
C LYS A 128 12.05 -22.81 6.73
N GLY A 129 12.79 -22.46 7.77
CA GLY A 129 13.83 -21.44 7.75
C GLY A 129 13.28 -20.02 7.91
N GLU A 130 14.20 -19.07 7.80
CA GLU A 130 13.92 -17.65 8.00
C GLU A 130 13.16 -17.04 6.83
N ILE A 131 12.06 -16.34 7.14
CA ILE A 131 11.28 -15.53 6.20
C ILE A 131 11.63 -14.05 6.34
N ASN A 132 11.47 -13.28 5.27
CA ASN A 132 11.67 -11.83 5.28
C ASN A 132 10.47 -11.11 5.89
N GLU A 133 9.25 -11.45 5.45
CA GLU A 133 8.03 -10.81 5.91
C GLU A 133 6.76 -11.63 5.59
N ILE A 134 5.65 -11.27 6.26
CA ILE A 134 4.30 -11.68 5.90
C ILE A 134 3.54 -10.42 5.45
N THR A 135 3.10 -10.40 4.21
CA THR A 135 2.49 -9.20 3.60
C THR A 135 0.96 -9.19 3.69
N LYS A 136 0.32 -10.37 3.69
CA LYS A 136 -1.15 -10.54 3.78
C LYS A 136 -1.54 -11.78 4.57
N ILE A 137 -2.73 -11.74 5.18
CA ILE A 137 -3.35 -12.83 5.92
C ILE A 137 -4.80 -12.95 5.46
N TRP A 138 -5.29 -14.17 5.23
CA TRP A 138 -6.69 -14.45 4.93
C TRP A 138 -7.27 -15.45 5.92
N ALA A 139 -8.58 -15.37 6.16
CA ALA A 139 -9.38 -16.37 6.84
C ALA A 139 -10.57 -16.77 5.95
N ASP A 140 -10.69 -18.06 5.60
CA ASP A 140 -11.72 -18.60 4.69
C ASP A 140 -11.87 -17.78 3.39
N CYS A 141 -10.73 -17.47 2.76
CA CYS A 141 -10.60 -16.64 1.55
C CYS A 141 -10.84 -15.13 1.72
N ASN A 142 -11.30 -14.67 2.89
CA ASN A 142 -11.42 -13.23 3.15
C ASN A 142 -10.10 -12.69 3.68
N GLN A 143 -9.54 -11.70 2.99
CA GLN A 143 -8.33 -11.02 3.47
C GLN A 143 -8.67 -10.29 4.77
N LEU A 144 -7.94 -10.60 5.83
CA LEU A 144 -8.09 -9.95 7.13
C LEU A 144 -7.42 -8.58 7.12
N ASP A 145 -7.93 -7.68 7.95
CA ASP A 145 -7.14 -6.55 8.42
C ASP A 145 -6.29 -7.04 9.60
N PRO A 146 -4.95 -7.03 9.52
CA PRO A 146 -4.06 -7.32 10.64
C PRO A 146 -4.34 -6.52 11.90
N LYS A 147 -5.04 -5.36 11.84
CA LYS A 147 -5.48 -4.63 13.05
C LYS A 147 -6.68 -5.29 13.76
N SER A 148 -7.49 -6.08 13.05
CA SER A 148 -8.63 -6.79 13.65
C SER A 148 -8.22 -8.09 14.35
N ILE A 149 -6.93 -8.44 14.31
CA ILE A 149 -6.40 -9.66 14.91
C ILE A 149 -5.17 -9.35 15.74
N ASN A 150 -5.06 -9.94 16.93
CA ASN A 150 -3.83 -9.89 17.70
C ASN A 150 -2.94 -11.06 17.25
N TYR A 151 -1.79 -10.79 16.64
CA TYR A 151 -0.89 -11.85 16.19
C TYR A 151 0.58 -11.47 16.32
N ARG A 152 1.44 -12.49 16.40
CA ARG A 152 2.91 -12.37 16.38
C ARG A 152 3.51 -13.26 15.32
N VAL A 153 4.51 -12.76 14.62
CA VAL A 153 5.27 -13.50 13.61
C VAL A 153 6.62 -13.90 14.18
N TYR A 154 6.94 -15.19 14.05
CA TYR A 154 8.26 -15.73 14.30
C TYR A 154 8.88 -16.05 12.95
N SER A 155 9.96 -15.35 12.62
CA SER A 155 10.54 -15.42 11.28
C SER A 155 11.21 -16.76 10.97
N GLY A 156 11.50 -17.61 11.96
CA GLY A 156 12.15 -18.91 11.76
C GLY A 156 13.68 -18.85 11.87
N THR A 157 14.22 -17.90 12.64
CA THR A 157 15.66 -17.83 12.92
C THR A 157 16.10 -18.94 13.87
N ASP A 158 17.40 -19.25 13.87
CA ASP A 158 17.97 -20.19 14.83
C ASP A 158 18.07 -19.61 16.25
N THR A 159 17.91 -18.29 16.40
CA THR A 159 18.03 -17.57 17.68
C THR A 159 16.69 -17.24 18.33
N GLN A 160 15.56 -17.50 17.67
CA GLN A 160 14.25 -17.14 18.21
C GLN A 160 13.95 -17.87 19.54
N LEU A 161 13.13 -17.20 20.37
CA LEU A 161 12.72 -17.65 21.69
C LEU A 161 11.29 -18.21 21.66
N PRO A 162 10.87 -19.00 22.68
CA PRO A 162 9.49 -19.44 22.81
C PRO A 162 8.49 -18.29 22.84
N ASP A 163 7.27 -18.53 22.36
CA ASP A 163 6.22 -17.53 22.41
C ASP A 163 5.74 -17.30 23.86
N PRO A 164 5.60 -16.03 24.32
CA PRO A 164 5.21 -15.74 25.69
C PRO A 164 3.86 -16.32 26.11
N VAL A 165 2.87 -16.38 25.22
CA VAL A 165 1.54 -16.92 25.54
C VAL A 165 1.55 -18.44 25.57
N ILE A 166 2.28 -19.07 24.65
CA ILE A 166 2.50 -20.52 24.69
C ILE A 166 3.25 -20.89 25.98
N GLU A 167 4.32 -20.17 26.33
CA GLU A 167 5.10 -20.42 27.54
C GLU A 167 4.32 -20.13 28.83
N ALA A 168 3.49 -19.09 28.85
CA ALA A 168 2.62 -18.80 29.99
C ALA A 168 1.59 -19.93 30.23
N TYR A 169 1.09 -20.55 29.17
CA TYR A 169 0.10 -21.64 29.27
C TYR A 169 0.74 -22.99 29.59
N GLU A 170 1.82 -23.37 28.88
CA GLU A 170 2.50 -24.66 29.06
C GLU A 170 3.43 -24.69 30.30
N GLY A 171 3.91 -23.52 30.72
CA GLY A 171 4.86 -23.31 31.81
C GLY A 171 6.28 -23.00 31.31
N ILE A 172 7.01 -22.21 32.11
CA ILE A 172 8.39 -21.76 31.82
C ILE A 172 9.29 -22.96 31.49
N GLY A 173 9.99 -22.87 30.35
CA GLY A 173 10.91 -23.91 29.87
C GLY A 173 10.24 -25.17 29.31
N LYS A 174 8.91 -25.21 29.22
CA LYS A 174 8.16 -26.32 28.60
C LYS A 174 7.63 -25.99 27.20
N ALA A 175 7.59 -24.72 26.82
CA ALA A 175 7.24 -24.30 25.47
C ALA A 175 8.44 -24.41 24.52
N PRO A 176 8.29 -25.06 23.35
CA PRO A 176 9.33 -25.07 22.32
C PRO A 176 9.49 -23.69 21.65
N ALA A 177 10.73 -23.35 21.28
CA ALA A 177 11.03 -22.12 20.52
C ALA A 177 10.86 -22.28 19.00
N TYR A 178 10.57 -23.50 18.53
CA TYR A 178 10.42 -23.84 17.11
C TYR A 178 11.54 -23.27 16.20
N ARG A 179 12.80 -23.27 16.66
CA ARG A 179 13.94 -22.70 15.90
C ARG A 179 14.05 -23.31 14.51
N GLY A 180 14.32 -22.47 13.51
CA GLY A 180 14.37 -22.89 12.10
C GLY A 180 13.00 -23.14 11.46
N LEU A 181 11.90 -22.86 12.16
CA LEU A 181 10.52 -22.90 11.65
C LEU A 181 9.89 -21.52 11.80
N SER A 182 9.38 -20.99 10.69
CA SER A 182 8.56 -19.79 10.72
C SER A 182 7.13 -20.14 11.11
N TYR A 183 6.54 -19.35 12.01
CA TYR A 183 5.17 -19.58 12.48
C TYR A 183 4.52 -18.28 12.95
N VAL A 184 3.19 -18.30 13.00
CA VAL A 184 2.37 -17.18 13.46
C VAL A 184 1.54 -17.61 14.66
N VAL A 185 1.53 -16.80 15.72
CA VAL A 185 0.62 -16.98 16.86
C VAL A 185 -0.49 -15.97 16.72
N ILE A 186 -1.75 -16.41 16.67
CA ILE A 186 -2.94 -15.57 16.66
C ILE A 186 -3.65 -15.74 18.00
N GLU A 187 -3.92 -14.64 18.69
CA GLU A 187 -4.57 -14.61 20.00
C GLU A 187 -6.00 -14.11 19.91
N ASN A 188 -6.88 -14.74 20.70
CA ASN A 188 -8.27 -14.32 20.91
C ASN A 188 -8.98 -13.97 19.60
N PHE A 189 -8.81 -14.81 18.57
CA PHE A 189 -9.45 -14.62 17.28
C PHE A 189 -10.95 -14.92 17.39
N PRO A 190 -11.85 -13.97 17.05
CA PRO A 190 -13.29 -14.15 17.17
C PRO A 190 -13.81 -15.15 16.13
N LEU A 191 -14.56 -16.16 16.57
CA LEU A 191 -15.08 -17.22 15.69
C LEU A 191 -16.52 -16.98 15.22
N PHE A 192 -17.21 -16.00 15.78
CA PHE A 192 -18.63 -15.76 15.52
C PHE A 192 -18.93 -15.55 14.03
N GLU A 193 -18.14 -14.73 13.35
CA GLU A 193 -18.29 -14.44 11.91
C GLU A 193 -18.01 -15.65 11.01
N TYR A 194 -17.34 -16.67 11.56
CA TYR A 194 -16.94 -17.88 10.85
C TYR A 194 -17.81 -19.08 11.22
N GLY A 195 -18.99 -18.84 11.82
CA GLY A 195 -19.90 -19.91 12.23
C GLY A 195 -19.40 -20.70 13.44
N ASN A 196 -18.67 -20.03 14.34
CA ASN A 196 -18.09 -20.61 15.56
C ASN A 196 -17.12 -21.77 15.32
N ARG A 197 -16.48 -21.82 14.14
CA ARG A 197 -15.35 -22.71 13.86
C ARG A 197 -14.08 -21.90 13.61
N ILE A 198 -12.94 -22.53 13.84
CA ILE A 198 -11.64 -21.97 13.44
C ILE A 198 -11.63 -21.88 11.90
N PRO A 199 -11.45 -20.68 11.32
CA PRO A 199 -11.34 -20.56 9.88
C PRO A 199 -10.01 -21.07 9.37
N ASN A 200 -9.95 -21.30 8.07
CA ASN A 200 -8.74 -21.66 7.37
C ASN A 200 -7.88 -20.41 7.14
N PHE A 201 -6.71 -20.34 7.78
CA PHE A 201 -5.79 -19.22 7.60
C PHE A 201 -4.78 -19.50 6.50
N SER A 202 -4.58 -18.51 5.64
CA SER A 202 -3.48 -18.50 4.66
C SER A 202 -2.71 -17.18 4.73
N PHE A 203 -1.45 -17.23 4.32
CA PHE A 203 -0.48 -16.15 4.51
C PHE A 203 0.30 -15.91 3.22
N GLU A 204 0.50 -14.66 2.85
CA GLU A 204 1.43 -14.26 1.78
C GLU A 204 2.79 -14.06 2.43
N VAL A 205 3.72 -14.96 2.15
CA VAL A 205 5.02 -15.06 2.80
C VAL A 205 6.10 -14.74 1.78
N VAL A 206 7.02 -13.85 2.16
CA VAL A 206 8.20 -13.51 1.35
C VAL A 206 9.42 -14.18 1.96
N LYS A 207 10.12 -14.99 1.16
CA LYS A 207 11.38 -15.63 1.54
C LYS A 207 12.40 -15.57 0.42
N LYS A 208 13.45 -14.78 0.61
CA LYS A 208 14.58 -14.69 -0.31
C LYS A 208 15.63 -15.76 0.01
N PRO A 209 16.39 -16.24 -0.99
CA PRO A 209 17.52 -17.14 -0.75
C PRO A 209 18.53 -16.51 0.22
N LYS A 210 19.10 -17.32 1.11
CA LYS A 210 20.08 -16.85 2.11
C LYS A 210 21.48 -16.65 1.51
N ILE A 211 21.73 -17.28 0.38
CA ILE A 211 23.06 -17.39 -0.21
C ILE A 211 23.18 -16.45 -1.41
N LYS A 212 24.31 -15.75 -1.47
CA LYS A 212 24.71 -14.94 -2.62
C LYS A 212 26.05 -15.47 -3.13
N LEU A 213 26.00 -16.41 -4.07
CA LEU A 213 27.19 -17.04 -4.65
C LEU A 213 27.63 -16.44 -5.98
N SER A 214 26.77 -15.67 -6.67
CA SER A 214 27.13 -15.07 -7.96
C SER A 214 27.97 -13.80 -7.78
N SER A 215 28.99 -13.64 -8.64
CA SER A 215 29.73 -12.38 -8.81
C SER A 215 28.92 -11.29 -9.53
N HIS A 216 27.78 -11.66 -10.11
CA HIS A 216 26.87 -10.77 -10.82
C HIS A 216 25.99 -9.99 -9.85
N LYS A 217 25.94 -8.66 -10.03
CA LYS A 217 25.00 -7.80 -9.30
C LYS A 217 23.56 -8.14 -9.68
N THR A 218 22.65 -8.21 -8.71
CA THR A 218 21.21 -8.29 -9.02
C THR A 218 20.72 -6.97 -9.61
N LEU A 219 19.52 -6.94 -10.20
CA LEU A 219 18.96 -5.69 -10.74
C LEU A 219 18.94 -4.58 -9.69
N GLU A 220 18.49 -4.89 -8.48
CA GLU A 220 18.40 -3.97 -7.34
C GLU A 220 19.76 -3.35 -6.99
N GLU A 221 20.84 -4.10 -7.18
CA GLU A 221 22.20 -3.66 -6.92
C GLU A 221 22.81 -2.86 -8.07
N LYS A 222 22.24 -2.95 -9.28
CA LYS A 222 22.64 -2.15 -10.45
C LYS A 222 21.97 -0.79 -10.46
N ILE A 223 20.79 -0.64 -9.84
CA ILE A 223 20.09 0.64 -9.79
C ILE A 223 20.79 1.56 -8.78
N GLU A 224 21.44 2.61 -9.28
CA GLU A 224 22.14 3.61 -8.46
C GLU A 224 21.42 4.97 -8.38
N ALA A 225 20.42 5.21 -9.23
CA ALA A 225 19.62 6.42 -9.25
C ALA A 225 18.16 6.14 -9.64
N ILE A 226 17.21 6.81 -8.97
CA ILE A 226 15.77 6.60 -9.20
C ILE A 226 14.99 7.91 -9.07
N THR A 227 13.89 8.03 -9.81
CA THR A 227 12.93 9.12 -9.66
C THR A 227 11.79 8.72 -8.72
N ILE A 228 11.64 9.48 -7.65
CA ILE A 228 10.55 9.39 -6.69
C ILE A 228 9.45 10.35 -7.14
N ILE A 229 8.23 9.82 -7.25
CA ILE A 229 7.06 10.60 -7.66
C ILE A 229 6.07 10.77 -6.51
N PRO A 230 5.30 11.87 -6.51
CA PRO A 230 4.34 12.14 -5.45
C PRO A 230 3.09 11.24 -5.57
N GLY A 231 2.86 10.56 -6.70
CA GLY A 231 1.68 9.73 -6.91
C GLY A 231 0.38 10.56 -6.88
N SER A 232 -0.18 10.76 -5.69
CA SER A 232 -1.29 11.69 -5.44
C SER A 232 -1.23 12.24 -4.00
N GLY A 233 -1.14 13.57 -3.83
CA GLY A 233 -1.29 14.17 -2.49
C GLY A 233 -0.49 15.44 -2.23
N GLU A 234 -1.16 16.47 -1.71
CA GLU A 234 -0.53 17.73 -1.23
C GLU A 234 0.49 17.53 -0.09
N CYS A 235 0.42 16.41 0.63
CA CYS A 235 1.27 16.08 1.78
C CYS A 235 1.99 14.74 1.61
N VAL A 236 2.10 14.24 0.37
CA VAL A 236 2.60 12.88 0.12
C VAL A 236 4.07 12.69 0.45
N TYR A 237 4.88 13.74 0.32
CA TYR A 237 6.29 13.75 0.74
C TYR A 237 6.46 13.99 2.25
N ASP A 238 5.37 14.26 2.97
CA ASP A 238 5.49 14.70 4.35
C ASP A 238 5.89 13.55 5.26
N THR A 239 6.98 13.74 6.00
CA THR A 239 7.50 12.79 6.99
C THR A 239 6.89 13.01 8.38
N GLU A 240 6.01 14.00 8.53
CA GLU A 240 5.20 14.23 9.73
C GLU A 240 3.70 13.98 9.45
N PRO A 241 2.93 13.45 10.41
CA PRO A 241 1.49 13.25 10.24
C PRO A 241 0.76 14.57 9.92
N GLN A 242 0.00 14.57 8.83
CA GLN A 242 -0.86 15.67 8.41
C GLN A 242 -2.32 15.22 8.37
N PHE A 243 -3.22 16.15 8.71
CA PHE A 243 -4.65 15.92 8.81
C PHE A 243 -5.42 16.97 8.03
N LYS A 244 -6.49 16.52 7.36
CA LYS A 244 -7.51 17.38 6.76
C LYS A 244 -8.50 17.75 7.85
N VAL A 245 -8.58 19.03 8.19
CA VAL A 245 -9.42 19.54 9.27
C VAL A 245 -10.43 20.52 8.72
N PHE A 246 -11.72 20.20 8.85
CA PHE A 246 -12.79 21.11 8.46
C PHE A 246 -12.99 22.17 9.55
N GLY A 247 -13.31 23.39 9.17
CA GLY A 247 -13.44 24.49 10.12
C GLY A 247 -13.36 25.86 9.48
N LYS A 248 -13.39 26.92 10.31
CA LYS A 248 -13.32 28.32 9.85
C LYS A 248 -12.42 29.12 10.78
N TYR A 249 -11.73 30.11 10.22
CA TYR A 249 -10.98 31.08 11.01
C TYR A 249 -11.92 32.16 11.57
N HIS A 250 -11.83 32.38 12.87
CA HIS A 250 -12.47 33.50 13.56
C HIS A 250 -11.39 34.29 14.29
N ASN A 251 -11.20 35.57 13.93
CA ASN A 251 -10.17 36.45 14.50
C ASN A 251 -8.75 35.83 14.54
N GLY A 252 -8.37 35.06 13.51
CA GLY A 252 -7.06 34.40 13.41
C GLY A 252 -6.94 33.04 14.12
N LYS A 253 -7.95 32.62 14.89
CA LYS A 253 -8.04 31.28 15.51
C LYS A 253 -8.86 30.35 14.61
N PHE A 254 -8.30 29.18 14.26
CA PHE A 254 -9.04 28.17 13.52
C PHE A 254 -9.96 27.39 14.47
N LEU A 255 -11.26 27.37 14.17
CA LEU A 255 -12.23 26.58 14.91
C LEU A 255 -12.59 25.34 14.08
N GLN A 256 -12.23 24.18 14.62
CA GLN A 256 -12.49 22.88 14.01
C GLN A 256 -13.98 22.52 14.06
N LYS A 257 -14.43 21.91 12.98
CA LYS A 257 -15.78 21.40 12.76
C LYS A 257 -15.68 19.94 12.34
N GLY A 258 -16.18 19.04 13.17
CA GLY A 258 -16.09 17.60 12.95
C GLY A 258 -14.69 17.02 13.16
N LYS A 259 -14.60 15.72 12.95
CA LYS A 259 -13.37 14.95 13.10
C LYS A 259 -12.38 15.24 11.96
N GLN A 260 -11.10 15.33 12.30
CA GLN A 260 -10.02 15.41 11.33
C GLN A 260 -9.81 14.08 10.61
N LEU A 261 -9.36 14.15 9.36
CA LEU A 261 -9.11 13.00 8.52
C LEU A 261 -7.60 12.87 8.29
N PRO A 262 -6.96 11.72 8.59
CA PRO A 262 -5.55 11.53 8.29
C PRO A 262 -5.30 11.62 6.78
N ILE A 263 -4.23 12.32 6.37
CA ILE A 263 -3.87 12.49 4.95
C ILE A 263 -2.77 11.51 4.54
N ASN A 264 -1.70 11.41 5.32
CA ASN A 264 -0.45 10.72 4.93
C ASN A 264 -0.01 9.63 5.93
N THR A 265 -0.92 9.08 6.73
CA THR A 265 -0.64 8.00 7.69
C THR A 265 -1.57 6.82 7.44
N ASN A 266 -1.48 6.25 6.24
CA ASN A 266 -2.44 5.26 5.74
C ASN A 266 -1.94 3.82 5.92
N ASN A 267 -0.94 3.61 6.77
CA ASN A 267 -0.29 2.32 6.99
C ASN A 267 -0.44 1.80 8.43
N ARG A 268 -0.11 0.52 8.63
CA ARG A 268 -0.22 -0.19 9.93
C ARG A 268 0.95 0.06 10.87
N GLU A 269 2.05 0.63 10.38
CA GLU A 269 3.17 1.04 11.24
C GLU A 269 2.85 2.36 11.96
N PHE A 270 1.71 3.01 11.66
CA PHE A 270 1.29 4.30 12.21
C PHE A 270 2.35 5.41 12.01
N VAL A 271 3.17 5.26 10.99
CA VAL A 271 4.13 6.27 10.54
C VAL A 271 3.58 6.97 9.30
N THR A 272 4.23 8.04 8.86
CA THR A 272 3.87 8.66 7.57
C THR A 272 4.20 7.75 6.40
N ASP A 273 3.38 7.80 5.37
CA ASP A 273 3.51 7.07 4.12
C ASP A 273 4.88 7.30 3.46
N ALA A 274 5.35 8.55 3.43
CA ALA A 274 6.68 8.91 2.92
C ALA A 274 7.82 8.20 3.68
N SER A 275 7.77 8.23 5.02
CA SER A 275 8.80 7.58 5.86
C SER A 275 8.84 6.07 5.67
N LEU A 276 7.67 5.42 5.57
CA LEU A 276 7.60 3.98 5.31
C LEU A 276 8.10 3.66 3.89
N SER A 277 7.70 4.45 2.89
CA SER A 277 8.12 4.24 1.51
C SER A 277 9.63 4.44 1.32
N LEU A 278 10.24 5.45 1.97
CA LEU A 278 11.70 5.63 1.95
C LEU A 278 12.45 4.47 2.61
N LYS A 279 11.94 3.94 3.73
CA LYS A 279 12.48 2.72 4.37
C LYS A 279 12.43 1.54 3.41
N GLN A 280 11.31 1.36 2.70
CA GLN A 280 11.16 0.31 1.68
C GLN A 280 12.09 0.51 0.49
N LEU A 281 12.25 1.75 0.02
CA LEU A 281 13.17 2.10 -1.07
C LEU A 281 14.61 1.70 -0.72
N ASN A 282 15.07 2.08 0.47
CA ASN A 282 16.42 1.76 0.94
C ASN A 282 16.64 0.25 1.12
N GLN A 283 15.60 -0.49 1.53
CA GLN A 283 15.65 -1.96 1.62
C GLN A 283 15.64 -2.63 0.24
N ALA A 284 14.90 -2.05 -0.71
CA ALA A 284 14.77 -2.57 -2.06
C ALA A 284 16.04 -2.32 -2.90
N LEU A 285 16.67 -1.15 -2.75
CA LEU A 285 17.79 -0.69 -3.59
C LEU A 285 19.03 -0.38 -2.74
N PRO A 286 19.86 -1.39 -2.42
CA PRO A 286 20.95 -1.23 -1.45
C PRO A 286 22.11 -0.35 -1.91
N ASN A 287 22.26 -0.13 -3.23
CA ASN A 287 23.33 0.68 -3.83
C ASN A 287 22.84 2.04 -4.32
N LEU A 288 21.66 2.48 -3.90
CA LEU A 288 21.08 3.75 -4.32
C LEU A 288 21.94 4.94 -3.85
N LYS A 289 22.33 5.81 -4.79
CA LYS A 289 23.15 7.00 -4.55
C LYS A 289 22.37 8.28 -4.77
N TRP A 290 21.50 8.29 -5.78
CA TRP A 290 20.74 9.47 -6.19
C TRP A 290 19.24 9.23 -6.13
N VAL A 291 18.51 10.25 -5.70
CA VAL A 291 17.06 10.36 -5.86
C VAL A 291 16.73 11.62 -6.65
N SER A 292 15.92 11.47 -7.69
CA SER A 292 15.23 12.58 -8.35
C SER A 292 13.87 12.75 -7.70
N ILE A 293 13.52 13.94 -7.24
CA ILE A 293 12.25 14.21 -6.56
C ILE A 293 11.37 15.03 -7.49
N ALA A 294 10.30 14.41 -8.01
CA ALA A 294 9.37 15.06 -8.92
C ALA A 294 8.40 15.98 -8.14
N VAL A 295 8.24 17.22 -8.61
CA VAL A 295 7.28 18.20 -8.08
C VAL A 295 6.55 18.86 -9.23
N CYS A 296 5.28 19.22 -9.06
CA CYS A 296 4.48 19.71 -10.17
C CYS A 296 3.67 20.97 -9.84
N TRP A 297 3.56 21.85 -10.83
CA TRP A 297 2.53 22.90 -10.89
C TRP A 297 1.58 22.62 -12.05
N PHE A 298 0.40 23.22 -12.00
CA PHE A 298 -0.69 22.94 -12.92
C PHE A 298 -0.92 24.06 -13.92
N GLY A 299 -1.01 23.67 -15.18
CA GLY A 299 -1.42 24.51 -16.30
C GLY A 299 -2.88 24.29 -16.68
N ASN A 300 -3.53 25.35 -17.16
CA ASN A 300 -4.95 25.38 -17.53
C ASN A 300 -5.21 25.62 -19.03
N SER A 301 -4.19 25.54 -19.87
CA SER A 301 -4.30 25.71 -21.33
C SER A 301 -3.13 25.04 -22.05
N LEU A 302 -3.35 24.60 -23.30
CA LEU A 302 -2.28 24.18 -24.21
C LEU A 302 -1.66 25.37 -24.96
N ASN A 303 -2.33 26.52 -24.99
CA ASN A 303 -1.84 27.72 -25.66
C ASN A 303 -1.05 28.60 -24.68
N ILE A 304 0.24 28.84 -24.94
CA ILE A 304 1.14 29.64 -24.10
C ILE A 304 0.64 31.08 -23.85
N GLN A 305 -0.17 31.63 -24.76
CA GLN A 305 -0.80 32.95 -24.58
C GLN A 305 -1.66 32.98 -23.31
N ASP A 306 -2.51 31.97 -23.12
CA ASP A 306 -3.53 31.89 -22.07
C ASP A 306 -3.11 31.01 -20.88
N LEU A 307 -2.04 30.23 -21.03
CA LEU A 307 -1.55 29.29 -20.01
C LEU A 307 -1.09 30.02 -18.74
N LEU A 308 -1.69 29.69 -17.61
CA LEU A 308 -1.27 30.12 -16.28
C LEU A 308 -0.77 28.92 -15.48
N LEU A 309 0.40 29.06 -14.84
CA LEU A 309 1.02 28.03 -14.01
C LEU A 309 0.85 28.38 -12.53
N LYS A 310 0.19 27.50 -11.78
CA LYS A 310 -0.01 27.64 -10.34
C LYS A 310 0.14 26.30 -9.62
N PRO A 311 0.61 26.28 -8.36
CA PRO A 311 0.50 25.08 -7.55
C PRO A 311 -0.98 24.70 -7.35
N GLY A 312 -1.24 23.41 -7.27
CA GLY A 312 -2.59 22.84 -7.19
C GLY A 312 -2.94 22.33 -5.80
N VAL A 313 -4.19 22.51 -5.39
CA VAL A 313 -4.79 21.94 -4.18
C VAL A 313 -5.98 21.06 -4.55
N GLU A 314 -6.17 19.98 -3.82
CA GLU A 314 -7.25 19.00 -3.97
C GLU A 314 -8.55 19.50 -3.34
N TYR A 315 -8.44 20.42 -2.37
CA TYR A 315 -9.59 21.00 -1.68
C TYR A 315 -9.32 22.42 -1.16
N LYS A 316 -10.40 23.19 -1.01
CA LYS A 316 -10.42 24.54 -0.41
C LYS A 316 -11.39 24.67 0.77
N ASP A 317 -12.14 23.61 1.09
CA ASP A 317 -13.19 23.58 2.12
C ASP A 317 -12.68 23.13 3.50
N ALA A 318 -11.37 22.91 3.63
CA ALA A 318 -10.71 22.45 4.83
C ALA A 318 -9.27 22.95 4.89
N GLU A 319 -8.68 22.92 6.08
CA GLU A 319 -7.27 23.19 6.31
C GLU A 319 -6.46 21.90 6.37
N THR A 320 -5.15 22.03 6.17
CA THR A 320 -4.18 20.99 6.52
C THR A 320 -3.49 21.40 7.81
N LEU A 321 -3.48 20.51 8.80
CA LEU A 321 -2.82 20.73 10.09
C LEU A 321 -1.95 19.51 10.47
N PRO A 322 -0.89 19.71 11.27
CA PRO A 322 -0.46 20.96 11.89
C PRO A 322 0.21 21.94 10.91
N SER A 323 0.68 21.46 9.75
CA SER A 323 1.35 22.32 8.76
C SER A 323 0.34 23.00 7.85
N LYS A 324 0.28 24.34 7.87
CA LYS A 324 -0.48 25.09 6.87
C LYS A 324 0.11 24.85 5.48
N TRP A 325 -0.75 24.46 4.53
CA TRP A 325 -0.32 24.24 3.16
C TRP A 325 0.05 25.57 2.48
N ASN A 326 1.23 25.61 1.88
CA ASN A 326 1.67 26.66 0.96
C ASN A 326 2.66 26.09 -0.06
N SER A 327 2.75 26.74 -1.22
CA SER A 327 3.84 26.56 -2.18
C SER A 327 4.20 27.91 -2.76
N GLY A 328 5.40 28.39 -2.42
CA GLY A 328 5.87 29.73 -2.73
C GLY A 328 4.96 30.81 -2.18
N LYS A 329 4.54 31.72 -3.05
CA LYS A 329 3.61 32.82 -2.70
C LYS A 329 2.15 32.39 -2.58
N TYR A 330 1.82 31.13 -2.87
CA TYR A 330 0.43 30.65 -2.89
C TYR A 330 0.09 29.93 -1.59
N ASP A 331 -0.94 30.44 -0.91
CA ASP A 331 -1.69 29.69 0.08
C ASP A 331 -2.80 28.86 -0.60
N ARG A 332 -3.51 28.05 0.19
CA ARG A 332 -4.61 27.20 -0.30
C ARG A 332 -5.70 27.98 -1.04
N ASN A 333 -5.95 29.24 -0.66
CA ASN A 333 -6.99 30.07 -1.28
C ASN A 333 -6.57 30.55 -2.68
N LEU A 334 -5.30 30.93 -2.83
CA LEU A 334 -4.73 31.45 -4.08
C LEU A 334 -4.30 30.34 -5.07
N ALA A 335 -4.12 29.10 -4.59
CA ALA A 335 -3.78 27.94 -5.40
C ALA A 335 -4.89 27.53 -6.39
N HIS A 336 -4.49 26.82 -7.44
CA HIS A 336 -5.43 26.22 -8.41
C HIS A 336 -6.17 25.05 -7.75
N LEU A 337 -7.50 25.03 -7.81
CA LEU A 337 -8.27 23.88 -7.34
C LEU A 337 -8.27 22.82 -8.45
N ILE A 338 -7.69 21.65 -8.17
CA ILE A 338 -7.64 20.56 -9.14
C ILE A 338 -9.06 20.14 -9.54
N SER A 339 -9.26 20.02 -10.85
CA SER A 339 -10.53 19.63 -11.44
C SER A 339 -10.93 18.22 -11.02
N LYS A 340 -12.23 18.02 -10.93
CA LYS A 340 -12.81 16.70 -10.69
C LYS A 340 -13.26 16.07 -12.00
N ASP A 341 -13.18 14.76 -12.07
CA ASP A 341 -13.76 13.96 -13.16
C ASP A 341 -15.30 13.88 -13.05
N LYS A 342 -15.89 13.19 -14.03
CA LYS A 342 -17.35 12.97 -14.12
C LYS A 342 -17.95 12.23 -12.92
N ASP A 343 -17.15 11.48 -12.17
CA ASP A 343 -17.57 10.71 -11.01
C ASP A 343 -17.29 11.49 -9.69
N GLY A 344 -16.77 12.71 -9.79
CA GLY A 344 -16.50 13.61 -8.66
C GLY A 344 -15.15 13.41 -7.97
N PHE A 345 -14.24 12.61 -8.54
CA PHE A 345 -12.89 12.40 -7.99
C PHE A 345 -11.90 13.39 -8.57
N ILE A 346 -10.84 13.72 -7.81
CA ILE A 346 -9.77 14.60 -8.28
C ILE A 346 -9.02 13.97 -9.46
N ARG A 347 -8.74 14.77 -10.50
CA ARG A 347 -8.06 14.30 -11.72
C ARG A 347 -6.56 14.05 -11.51
N PHE A 348 -5.94 14.87 -10.66
CA PHE A 348 -4.54 14.79 -10.26
C PHE A 348 -4.41 14.92 -8.74
N GLY A 349 -3.30 14.42 -8.18
CA GLY A 349 -2.91 14.83 -6.83
C GLY A 349 -2.42 16.28 -6.80
N GLY A 350 -2.58 16.95 -5.66
CA GLY A 350 -2.13 18.33 -5.49
C GLY A 350 -0.61 18.51 -5.47
N THR A 351 -0.16 19.75 -5.58
CA THR A 351 1.26 20.13 -5.42
C THR A 351 1.68 19.90 -3.97
N PRO A 352 2.80 19.19 -3.72
CA PRO A 352 3.35 19.06 -2.37
C PRO A 352 3.65 20.42 -1.75
N SER A 353 3.31 20.60 -0.46
CA SER A 353 3.65 21.85 0.23
C SER A 353 5.18 22.01 0.38
N ASP A 354 5.65 23.26 0.45
CA ASP A 354 7.08 23.54 0.62
C ASP A 354 7.63 22.96 1.93
N SER A 355 6.81 22.98 3.00
CA SER A 355 7.17 22.40 4.30
C SER A 355 7.35 20.89 4.24
N SER A 356 6.44 20.19 3.55
CA SER A 356 6.52 18.75 3.29
C SER A 356 7.78 18.41 2.47
N LEU A 357 8.06 19.20 1.42
CA LEU A 357 9.23 18.98 0.58
C LEU A 357 10.55 19.23 1.31
N HIS A 358 10.64 20.26 2.17
CA HIS A 358 11.81 20.48 3.02
C HIS A 358 12.11 19.27 3.90
N ARG A 359 11.10 18.78 4.63
CA ARG A 359 11.25 17.61 5.51
C ARG A 359 11.67 16.36 4.73
N PHE A 360 11.09 16.14 3.55
CA PHE A 360 11.45 15.02 2.70
C PHE A 360 12.88 15.09 2.18
N ILE A 361 13.31 16.25 1.70
CA ILE A 361 14.70 16.49 1.26
C ILE A 361 15.65 16.25 2.42
N ASP A 362 15.36 16.79 3.60
CA ASP A 362 16.19 16.61 4.79
C ASP A 362 16.27 15.11 5.16
N LYS A 363 15.17 14.35 5.07
CA LYS A 363 15.14 12.89 5.28
C LYS A 363 15.99 12.13 4.26
N CYS A 364 15.89 12.47 2.97
CA CYS A 364 16.72 11.87 1.93
C CYS A 364 18.20 12.14 2.15
N ARG A 365 18.57 13.34 2.65
CA ARG A 365 19.94 13.68 3.02
C ARG A 365 20.44 12.87 4.22
N GLU A 366 19.61 12.67 5.25
CA GLU A 366 19.94 11.80 6.38
C GLU A 366 20.26 10.36 5.94
N MET A 367 19.58 9.88 4.90
CA MET A 367 19.81 8.56 4.31
C MET A 367 21.04 8.51 3.37
N GLY A 368 21.73 9.65 3.17
CA GLY A 368 22.96 9.73 2.39
C GLY A 368 22.76 9.94 0.89
N TYR A 369 21.53 10.24 0.44
CA TYR A 369 21.26 10.42 -0.98
C TYR A 369 21.70 11.78 -1.51
N LYS A 370 22.17 11.76 -2.76
CA LYS A 370 22.24 12.95 -3.60
C LYS A 370 20.88 13.22 -4.22
N ILE A 371 20.56 14.49 -4.44
CA ILE A 371 19.19 14.91 -4.77
C ILE A 371 19.19 15.74 -6.05
N MET A 372 18.40 15.31 -7.03
CA MET A 372 17.95 16.15 -8.14
C MET A 372 16.51 16.57 -7.86
N LEU A 373 16.22 17.87 -7.86
CA LEU A 373 14.83 18.35 -7.84
C LEU A 373 14.33 18.48 -9.27
N TYR A 374 13.14 17.92 -9.52
CA TYR A 374 12.56 17.79 -10.86
C TYR A 374 11.18 18.46 -10.92
N PRO A 375 11.11 19.77 -11.17
CA PRO A 375 9.85 20.48 -11.43
C PRO A 375 9.28 20.18 -12.81
N MET A 376 8.02 19.77 -12.88
CA MET A 376 7.29 19.48 -14.12
C MET A 376 5.93 20.18 -14.18
N ILE A 377 5.46 20.46 -15.40
CA ILE A 377 4.09 20.97 -15.63
C ILE A 377 3.15 19.79 -15.78
N MET A 378 2.06 19.79 -15.03
CA MET A 378 0.90 18.92 -15.26
C MET A 378 -0.24 19.76 -15.85
N LEU A 379 -0.95 19.25 -16.85
CA LEU A 379 -2.07 19.96 -17.46
C LEU A 379 -3.39 19.47 -16.90
N ASP A 380 -4.05 20.30 -16.07
CA ASP A 380 -5.35 19.99 -15.50
C ASP A 380 -6.49 20.26 -16.50
N LEU A 381 -6.44 19.53 -17.61
CA LEU A 381 -7.39 19.57 -18.71
C LEU A 381 -8.05 18.20 -18.90
N GLU A 382 -9.18 18.19 -19.59
CA GLU A 382 -9.78 16.93 -20.03
C GLU A 382 -8.79 16.14 -20.91
N GLY A 383 -8.70 14.83 -20.68
CA GLY A 383 -7.73 13.98 -21.37
C GLY A 383 -6.31 14.04 -20.83
N LYS A 384 -6.02 14.79 -19.74
CA LYS A 384 -4.67 14.84 -19.11
C LYS A 384 -3.53 14.96 -20.16
N PRO A 385 -3.60 15.94 -21.08
CA PRO A 385 -2.68 15.99 -22.20
C PRO A 385 -1.24 16.19 -21.71
N TRP A 386 -0.31 15.59 -22.43
CA TRP A 386 1.11 15.73 -22.15
C TRP A 386 1.62 17.18 -22.32
N ARG A 387 2.54 17.61 -21.44
CA ARG A 387 3.13 18.96 -21.46
C ARG A 387 3.89 19.29 -22.74
N GLY A 388 4.40 18.28 -23.44
CA GLY A 388 5.04 18.45 -24.74
C GLY A 388 4.10 18.98 -25.82
N HIS A 389 2.77 18.94 -25.62
CA HIS A 389 1.78 19.52 -26.52
C HIS A 389 1.57 21.03 -26.35
N ILE A 390 2.13 21.65 -25.30
CA ILE A 390 2.01 23.09 -25.07
C ILE A 390 2.68 23.85 -26.23
N THR A 391 1.96 24.80 -26.85
CA THR A 391 2.43 25.52 -28.04
C THR A 391 1.81 26.92 -28.15
N GLY A 392 2.16 27.68 -29.18
CA GLY A 392 1.52 28.95 -29.53
C GLY A 392 2.34 29.80 -30.49
N SER A 393 2.08 31.11 -30.52
CA SER A 393 2.80 32.02 -31.42
C SER A 393 4.18 32.39 -30.85
N TYR A 394 5.17 32.58 -31.74
CA TYR A 394 6.49 33.11 -31.36
C TYR A 394 6.38 34.45 -30.58
N LYS A 395 5.34 35.25 -30.86
CA LYS A 395 5.09 36.54 -30.20
C LYS A 395 4.77 36.41 -28.71
N ASP A 396 4.23 35.27 -28.31
CA ASP A 396 3.75 35.02 -26.96
C ASP A 396 4.80 34.33 -26.08
N VAL A 397 5.91 33.84 -26.67
CA VAL A 397 6.94 33.07 -25.97
C VAL A 397 7.56 33.86 -24.82
N ASN A 398 8.07 35.07 -25.08
CA ASN A 398 8.65 35.90 -24.00
C ASN A 398 7.64 36.17 -22.88
N ASN A 399 6.39 36.46 -23.25
CA ASN A 399 5.33 36.71 -22.28
C ASN A 399 5.00 35.44 -21.46
N PHE A 400 5.03 34.24 -22.05
CA PHE A 400 4.85 32.98 -21.32
C PHE A 400 5.89 32.77 -20.22
N PHE A 401 7.15 33.16 -20.47
CA PHE A 401 8.21 33.09 -19.45
C PHE A 401 8.04 34.18 -18.38
N ASP A 402 7.80 35.43 -18.77
CA ASP A 402 7.93 36.60 -17.88
C ASP A 402 6.63 37.09 -17.21
N LYS A 403 5.45 36.68 -17.71
CA LYS A 403 4.17 37.12 -17.13
C LYS A 403 4.00 36.60 -15.70
N GLU A 404 3.11 37.24 -14.94
CA GLU A 404 2.67 36.70 -13.66
C GLU A 404 2.03 35.31 -13.87
N HIS A 405 2.40 34.34 -13.04
CA HIS A 405 2.04 32.92 -13.23
C HIS A 405 2.65 32.31 -14.52
N GLY A 406 3.74 32.89 -15.02
CA GLY A 406 4.54 32.37 -16.12
C GLY A 406 5.57 31.32 -15.70
N TYR A 407 6.37 30.86 -16.65
CA TYR A 407 7.34 29.79 -16.43
C TYR A 407 8.47 30.17 -15.46
N ASN A 408 8.94 31.42 -15.51
CA ASN A 408 9.99 31.90 -14.61
C ASN A 408 9.52 31.91 -13.15
N ASP A 409 8.26 32.27 -12.87
CA ASP A 409 7.66 32.22 -11.52
C ASP A 409 7.70 30.81 -10.94
N PHE A 410 7.43 29.79 -11.75
CA PHE A 410 7.44 28.38 -11.37
C PHE A 410 8.84 27.89 -11.01
N ILE A 411 9.80 28.00 -11.93
CA ILE A 411 11.14 27.43 -11.72
C ILE A 411 11.94 28.23 -10.70
N MET A 412 11.82 29.56 -10.68
CA MET A 412 12.54 30.39 -9.71
C MET A 412 12.03 30.22 -8.28
N HIS A 413 10.79 29.77 -8.07
CA HIS A 413 10.32 29.37 -6.75
C HIS A 413 11.19 28.24 -6.18
N TYR A 414 11.33 27.15 -6.93
CA TYR A 414 12.11 25.98 -6.48
C TYR A 414 13.60 26.28 -6.41
N ALA A 415 14.15 27.03 -7.37
CA ALA A 415 15.55 27.44 -7.33
C ALA A 415 15.88 28.24 -6.06
N LYS A 416 15.06 29.25 -5.72
CA LYS A 416 15.28 30.10 -4.55
C LYS A 416 15.05 29.38 -3.22
N THR A 417 14.07 28.48 -3.17
CA THR A 417 13.63 27.85 -1.92
C THR A 417 14.45 26.61 -1.58
N PHE A 418 14.89 25.84 -2.58
CA PHE A 418 15.54 24.54 -2.38
C PHE A 418 16.91 24.41 -3.05
N GLY A 419 17.35 25.39 -3.85
CA GLY A 419 18.55 25.28 -4.68
C GLY A 419 19.84 24.96 -3.92
N ASP A 420 19.96 25.45 -2.68
CA ASP A 420 21.11 25.22 -1.80
C ASP A 420 21.06 23.84 -1.10
N LYS A 421 19.86 23.27 -0.95
CA LYS A 421 19.62 21.96 -0.33
C LYS A 421 19.75 20.79 -1.31
N VAL A 422 19.65 21.01 -2.62
CA VAL A 422 19.71 19.97 -3.66
C VAL A 422 21.06 19.98 -4.39
N ASP A 423 21.43 18.86 -5.01
CA ASP A 423 22.67 18.79 -5.79
C ASP A 423 22.46 19.20 -7.24
N CYS A 424 21.27 18.94 -7.78
CA CYS A 424 20.88 19.32 -9.13
C CYS A 424 19.45 19.87 -9.15
N LEU A 425 19.18 20.85 -10.00
CA LEU A 425 17.83 21.29 -10.35
C LEU A 425 17.63 21.14 -11.86
N ALA A 426 16.57 20.43 -12.26
CA ALA A 426 16.09 20.49 -13.64
C ALA A 426 15.32 21.80 -13.84
N ILE A 427 15.78 22.68 -14.73
CA ILE A 427 15.11 23.97 -15.01
C ILE A 427 13.90 23.82 -15.93
N GLY A 428 13.67 22.61 -16.44
CA GLY A 428 12.54 22.27 -17.28
C GLY A 428 12.62 20.85 -17.78
N SER A 429 11.48 20.37 -18.28
CA SER A 429 11.33 19.02 -18.78
C SER A 429 10.30 18.94 -19.92
N GLU A 430 10.68 18.32 -21.03
CA GLU A 430 9.82 17.96 -22.17
C GLU A 430 8.97 19.10 -22.76
N LEU A 431 9.53 20.31 -22.90
CA LEU A 431 8.83 21.45 -23.52
C LEU A 431 8.93 21.46 -25.05
N LYS A 432 8.87 20.27 -25.66
CA LYS A 432 9.17 19.98 -27.08
C LYS A 432 8.57 20.96 -28.08
N ASN A 433 7.26 21.22 -28.00
CA ASN A 433 6.59 22.12 -28.94
C ASN A 433 6.86 23.61 -28.66
N ILE A 434 7.37 23.97 -27.48
CA ILE A 434 7.75 25.35 -27.13
C ILE A 434 9.20 25.62 -27.58
N THR A 435 10.11 24.67 -27.33
CA THR A 435 11.55 24.80 -27.66
C THR A 435 11.81 24.76 -29.16
N SER A 436 10.84 24.33 -29.97
CA SER A 436 10.88 24.36 -31.44
C SER A 436 10.27 25.62 -32.07
N ILE A 437 9.68 26.52 -31.28
CA ILE A 437 9.12 27.78 -31.80
C ILE A 437 10.26 28.71 -32.25
N GLN A 438 10.20 29.13 -33.52
CA GLN A 438 11.23 29.96 -34.14
C GLN A 438 10.70 31.28 -34.71
N GLU A 439 11.54 32.31 -34.65
CA GLU A 439 11.41 33.55 -35.42
C GLU A 439 12.78 33.87 -36.06
N ASN A 440 12.82 34.08 -37.39
CA ASN A 440 14.06 34.41 -38.11
C ASN A 440 15.25 33.46 -37.83
N ASN A 441 15.00 32.14 -37.80
CA ASN A 441 15.96 31.08 -37.45
C ASN A 441 16.50 31.13 -36.00
N HIS A 442 15.83 31.83 -35.08
CA HIS A 442 16.18 31.89 -33.67
C HIS A 442 15.09 31.19 -32.83
N TYR A 443 15.51 30.34 -31.89
CA TYR A 443 14.62 29.62 -30.99
C TYR A 443 14.39 30.42 -29.70
N ILE A 444 13.34 31.25 -29.70
CA ILE A 444 13.09 32.25 -28.63
C ILE A 444 12.97 31.61 -27.24
N ALA A 445 12.34 30.44 -27.15
CA ALA A 445 12.18 29.74 -25.88
C ALA A 445 13.54 29.27 -25.31
N VAL A 446 14.48 28.91 -26.17
CA VAL A 446 15.83 28.48 -25.80
C VAL A 446 16.61 29.66 -25.21
N ASP A 447 16.49 30.86 -25.78
CA ASP A 447 17.07 32.09 -25.23
C ASP A 447 16.51 32.43 -23.83
N ASN A 448 15.19 32.22 -23.64
CA ASN A 448 14.55 32.40 -22.34
C ASN A 448 15.01 31.35 -21.32
N LEU A 449 15.17 30.08 -21.72
CA LEU A 449 15.70 29.02 -20.87
C LEU A 449 17.17 29.30 -20.46
N ILE A 450 18.00 29.83 -21.36
CA ILE A 450 19.37 30.26 -21.01
C ILE A 450 19.34 31.40 -19.97
N SER A 451 18.43 32.36 -20.14
CA SER A 451 18.25 33.47 -19.20
C SER A 451 17.76 32.98 -17.83
N LEU A 452 16.82 32.02 -17.82
CA LEU A 452 16.36 31.36 -16.60
C LEU A 452 17.48 30.56 -15.93
N ALA A 453 18.26 29.78 -16.69
CA ALA A 453 19.41 29.03 -16.18
C ALA A 453 20.41 29.96 -15.50
N LYS A 454 20.75 31.09 -16.15
CA LYS A 454 21.62 32.12 -15.57
C LYS A 454 21.12 32.63 -14.23
N ASN A 455 19.82 32.90 -14.11
CA ASN A 455 19.21 33.39 -12.87
C ASN A 455 19.21 32.31 -11.78
N ALA A 456 18.85 31.07 -12.13
CA ALA A 456 18.82 29.94 -11.22
C ALA A 456 20.22 29.51 -10.73
N LYS A 457 21.26 29.70 -11.55
CA LYS A 457 22.64 29.27 -11.25
C LYS A 457 23.22 29.91 -9.99
N SER A 458 22.70 31.08 -9.59
CA SER A 458 23.09 31.75 -8.34
C SER A 458 22.62 31.03 -7.07
N PHE A 459 21.61 30.16 -7.18
CA PHE A 459 21.03 29.41 -6.06
C PHE A 459 21.39 27.92 -6.10
N CYS A 460 21.69 27.37 -7.28
CA CYS A 460 21.87 25.94 -7.49
C CYS A 460 23.31 25.57 -7.86
N LYS A 461 23.78 24.42 -7.37
CA LYS A 461 25.11 23.89 -7.70
C LYS A 461 25.19 23.41 -9.16
N THR A 462 24.33 22.47 -9.50
CA THR A 462 24.20 21.89 -10.84
C THR A 462 22.82 22.21 -11.41
N LEU A 463 22.77 22.58 -12.68
CA LEU A 463 21.56 22.78 -13.46
C LEU A 463 21.57 21.87 -14.69
N THR A 464 20.38 21.37 -15.01
CA THR A 464 20.12 20.60 -16.24
C THR A 464 18.77 21.01 -16.83
N TYR A 465 18.53 20.64 -18.08
CA TYR A 465 17.21 20.60 -18.71
C TYR A 465 16.95 19.15 -19.09
N ALA A 466 15.76 18.62 -18.86
CA ALA A 466 15.40 17.23 -19.16
C ALA A 466 14.62 17.18 -20.48
N ALA A 467 15.33 17.02 -21.60
CA ALA A 467 14.69 16.99 -22.90
C ALA A 467 14.02 15.63 -23.15
N ASP A 468 12.86 15.63 -23.79
CA ASP A 468 12.24 14.39 -24.29
C ASP A 468 13.20 13.65 -25.24
N TRP A 469 13.12 12.32 -25.29
CA TRP A 469 13.94 11.49 -26.20
C TRP A 469 13.79 11.86 -27.69
N SER A 470 12.72 12.56 -28.07
CA SER A 470 12.50 13.09 -29.42
C SER A 470 12.68 14.62 -29.53
N GLU A 471 13.14 15.27 -28.46
CA GLU A 471 13.40 16.72 -28.37
C GLU A 471 14.90 17.04 -28.27
N TYR A 472 15.70 16.19 -27.61
CA TYR A 472 17.10 16.50 -27.27
C TYR A 472 18.02 16.78 -28.50
N HIS A 473 17.61 16.32 -29.68
CA HIS A 473 18.39 16.29 -30.91
C HIS A 473 17.91 17.35 -31.94
N HIS A 474 17.75 17.00 -33.23
CA HIS A 474 17.29 17.91 -34.28
C HIS A 474 15.75 17.94 -34.39
N ASP A 475 15.18 19.11 -34.70
CA ASP A 475 13.77 19.27 -35.00
C ASP A 475 13.36 18.64 -36.34
N ASN A 476 12.07 18.70 -36.69
CA ASN A 476 11.52 18.08 -37.91
C ASN A 476 12.13 18.61 -39.23
N ILE A 477 12.90 19.70 -39.22
CA ILE A 477 13.59 20.26 -40.40
C ILE A 477 15.11 20.06 -40.35
N GLY A 478 15.61 19.29 -39.38
CA GLY A 478 17.02 18.92 -39.25
C GLY A 478 17.87 19.92 -38.47
N ASN A 479 17.27 20.87 -37.74
CA ASN A 479 18.00 21.86 -36.95
C ASN A 479 18.02 21.48 -35.46
N TYR A 480 19.17 21.61 -34.83
CA TYR A 480 19.39 21.37 -33.40
C TYR A 480 19.01 22.62 -32.59
N ASN A 481 17.76 22.65 -32.11
CA ASN A 481 17.20 23.79 -31.39
C ASN A 481 17.83 23.97 -29.99
N LEU A 482 18.10 22.88 -29.28
CA LEU A 482 18.61 22.94 -27.90
C LEU A 482 20.13 23.15 -27.78
N ASP A 483 20.89 23.10 -28.87
CA ASP A 483 22.35 23.22 -28.86
C ASP A 483 22.86 24.49 -28.14
N ALA A 484 22.16 25.61 -28.29
CA ALA A 484 22.53 26.86 -27.61
C ALA A 484 22.37 26.72 -26.08
N LEU A 485 21.32 26.05 -25.61
CA LEU A 485 21.12 25.77 -24.19
C LEU A 485 22.15 24.76 -23.68
N TRP A 486 22.41 23.70 -24.45
CA TRP A 486 23.44 22.71 -24.12
C TRP A 486 24.85 23.29 -24.13
N ALA A 487 25.13 24.29 -24.94
CA ALA A 487 26.43 24.96 -24.96
C ALA A 487 26.58 26.04 -23.88
N SER A 488 25.48 26.53 -23.31
CA SER A 488 25.47 27.57 -22.28
C SER A 488 26.32 27.18 -21.07
N GLU A 489 27.10 28.12 -20.53
CA GLU A 489 27.89 27.92 -19.31
C GLU A 489 27.03 27.69 -18.05
N TYR A 490 25.73 28.01 -18.11
CA TYR A 490 24.81 27.90 -16.97
C TYR A 490 24.16 26.52 -16.84
N ILE A 491 24.23 25.69 -17.88
CA ILE A 491 23.80 24.28 -17.84
C ILE A 491 25.04 23.43 -17.61
N ASP A 492 25.03 22.49 -16.68
CA ASP A 492 26.22 21.71 -16.35
C ASP A 492 26.26 20.37 -17.07
N VAL A 493 25.10 19.77 -17.30
CA VAL A 493 24.93 18.45 -17.91
C VAL A 493 23.77 18.46 -18.89
N VAL A 494 23.81 17.55 -19.87
CA VAL A 494 22.69 17.35 -20.81
C VAL A 494 21.73 16.34 -20.19
N GLY A 495 20.48 16.72 -19.95
CA GLY A 495 19.44 15.82 -19.45
C GLY A 495 18.56 15.29 -20.59
N ILE A 496 18.30 13.99 -20.59
CA ILE A 496 17.43 13.33 -21.55
C ILE A 496 16.48 12.38 -20.81
N ASP A 497 15.18 12.49 -21.06
CA ASP A 497 14.17 11.51 -20.65
C ASP A 497 14.15 10.38 -21.70
N ALA A 498 14.99 9.37 -21.47
CA ALA A 498 15.47 8.39 -22.44
C ALA A 498 14.51 7.22 -22.69
N TYR A 499 13.27 7.51 -23.10
CA TYR A 499 12.26 6.51 -23.44
C TYR A 499 12.28 6.09 -24.92
N PHE A 500 13.46 5.80 -25.45
CA PHE A 500 13.63 5.42 -26.84
C PHE A 500 12.92 4.10 -27.18
N PRO A 501 12.22 3.98 -28.32
CA PRO A 501 11.77 2.70 -28.86
C PRO A 501 12.97 1.76 -29.09
N LEU A 502 13.08 0.64 -28.37
CA LEU A 502 14.27 -0.22 -28.44
C LEU A 502 14.08 -1.41 -29.37
N THR A 503 12.85 -1.91 -29.51
CA THR A 503 12.54 -3.15 -30.23
C THR A 503 11.33 -2.96 -31.16
N ASN A 504 11.34 -3.65 -32.31
CA ASN A 504 10.27 -3.53 -33.32
C ASN A 504 9.21 -4.65 -33.20
N ASP A 505 9.53 -5.75 -32.50
CA ASP A 505 8.69 -6.94 -32.25
C ASP A 505 9.32 -7.81 -31.13
N GLU A 506 8.74 -8.98 -30.81
CA GLU A 506 9.04 -9.86 -29.64
C GLU A 506 10.51 -10.28 -29.42
N ASN A 507 11.43 -10.03 -30.36
CA ASN A 507 12.84 -10.38 -30.18
C ASN A 507 13.56 -9.38 -29.26
N GLN A 508 13.53 -9.71 -27.96
CA GLN A 508 14.00 -8.95 -26.79
C GLN A 508 15.54 -8.84 -26.65
N ASP A 509 16.25 -8.39 -27.68
CA ASP A 509 17.62 -7.91 -27.46
C ASP A 509 17.62 -6.42 -27.13
N VAL A 510 17.18 -6.10 -25.91
CA VAL A 510 17.11 -4.72 -25.40
C VAL A 510 18.50 -4.07 -25.43
N LYS A 511 19.57 -4.86 -25.19
CA LYS A 511 20.96 -4.36 -25.27
C LYS A 511 21.29 -3.84 -26.67
N LYS A 512 20.99 -4.62 -27.73
CA LYS A 512 21.19 -4.18 -29.12
C LYS A 512 20.26 -3.03 -29.50
N GLY A 513 19.04 -2.99 -28.97
CA GLY A 513 18.04 -1.97 -29.27
C GLY A 513 18.47 -0.52 -28.94
N TRP A 514 19.42 -0.34 -28.02
CA TRP A 514 19.99 0.98 -27.74
C TRP A 514 20.88 1.53 -28.85
N GLU A 515 21.38 0.69 -29.77
CA GLU A 515 22.28 1.07 -30.88
C GLU A 515 21.75 0.63 -32.26
N SER A 516 20.52 0.13 -32.35
CA SER A 516 19.88 -0.34 -33.60
C SER A 516 18.34 -0.34 -33.48
N GLY A 517 17.60 -0.61 -34.56
CA GLY A 517 16.13 -0.76 -34.52
C GLY A 517 15.33 0.52 -34.83
N GLU A 518 14.07 0.59 -34.38
CA GLU A 518 13.15 1.73 -34.62
C GLU A 518 13.79 3.06 -34.19
N CYS A 519 13.59 4.11 -34.98
CA CYS A 519 14.23 5.41 -34.81
C CYS A 519 15.77 5.45 -34.99
N TYR A 520 16.42 4.31 -35.26
CA TYR A 520 17.83 4.23 -35.67
C TYR A 520 17.98 3.86 -37.15
N ASP A 521 17.35 2.76 -37.58
CA ASP A 521 17.53 2.20 -38.94
C ASP A 521 16.80 3.00 -40.04
N GLU A 522 15.79 3.78 -39.66
CA GLU A 522 14.96 4.56 -40.59
C GLU A 522 15.60 5.89 -41.03
N TYR A 523 16.66 6.33 -40.34
CA TYR A 523 17.30 7.62 -40.56
C TYR A 523 18.78 7.43 -40.88
N GLU A 524 19.36 8.34 -41.68
CA GLU A 524 20.81 8.39 -41.84
C GLU A 524 21.48 8.71 -40.50
N ALA A 525 22.72 8.25 -40.29
CA ALA A 525 23.46 8.43 -39.04
C ALA A 525 23.37 9.82 -38.37
N PRO A 526 23.42 10.98 -39.07
CA PRO A 526 23.24 12.29 -38.44
C PRO A 526 21.83 12.57 -37.92
N TYR A 527 20.82 11.90 -38.45
CA TYR A 527 19.42 12.09 -38.12
C TYR A 527 18.79 10.91 -37.34
N ALA A 528 19.57 9.89 -37.01
CA ALA A 528 19.10 8.79 -36.18
C ALA A 528 18.88 9.26 -34.73
N LEU A 529 17.62 9.28 -34.30
CA LEU A 529 17.15 9.72 -32.98
C LEU A 529 17.84 8.98 -31.82
N LYS A 530 18.17 7.70 -31.98
CA LYS A 530 18.85 6.91 -30.93
C LYS A 530 20.36 6.97 -31.00
N ASN A 531 20.95 7.58 -32.03
CA ASN A 531 22.39 7.61 -32.20
C ASN A 531 23.05 8.71 -31.33
N ILE A 532 22.84 8.59 -30.02
CA ILE A 532 23.31 9.54 -29.00
C ILE A 532 24.84 9.66 -29.05
N ARG A 533 25.54 8.56 -29.34
CA ARG A 533 27.00 8.58 -29.52
C ARG A 533 27.38 9.49 -30.69
N TYR A 534 26.77 9.32 -31.86
CA TYR A 534 27.06 10.18 -33.01
C TYR A 534 26.75 11.65 -32.68
N TRP A 535 25.58 11.95 -32.12
CA TRP A 535 25.22 13.30 -31.68
C TRP A 535 26.28 13.88 -30.72
N TRP A 536 26.69 13.12 -29.72
CA TRP A 536 27.66 13.56 -28.73
C TRP A 536 29.07 13.78 -29.32
N GLU A 537 29.49 12.99 -30.30
CA GLU A 537 30.85 13.01 -30.87
C GLU A 537 31.05 13.97 -32.06
N ASN A 538 29.98 14.54 -32.61
CA ASN A 538 30.05 15.29 -33.86
C ASN A 538 29.66 16.77 -33.72
N TYR A 539 30.08 17.54 -34.72
CA TYR A 539 29.62 18.93 -34.86
C TYR A 539 28.20 18.95 -35.42
N HIS A 540 27.38 19.86 -34.90
CA HIS A 540 26.02 20.08 -35.35
C HIS A 540 25.93 21.30 -36.27
N TYR A 541 24.94 21.29 -37.16
CA TYR A 541 24.72 22.35 -38.13
C TYR A 541 23.23 22.66 -38.26
N ASN A 542 22.88 23.95 -38.17
CA ASN A 542 21.54 24.45 -38.46
C ASN A 542 21.58 25.23 -39.77
N ASN A 543 20.78 24.84 -40.77
CA ASN A 543 20.79 25.45 -42.10
C ASN A 543 22.20 25.61 -42.70
N GLY A 544 23.07 24.62 -42.48
CA GLY A 544 24.47 24.61 -42.95
C GLY A 544 25.45 25.47 -42.13
N GLN A 545 24.99 26.13 -41.06
CA GLN A 545 25.84 26.87 -40.13
C GLN A 545 26.14 26.05 -38.89
N LYS A 546 27.41 25.96 -38.51
CA LYS A 546 27.83 25.25 -37.30
C LYS A 546 27.18 25.88 -36.06
N THR A 547 26.60 25.06 -35.19
CA THR A 547 25.98 25.51 -33.94
C THR A 547 27.02 25.78 -32.84
N ALA A 548 26.55 26.17 -31.65
CA ALA A 548 27.40 26.36 -30.47
C ALA A 548 27.95 25.04 -29.90
N TRP A 549 27.31 23.90 -30.18
CA TRP A 549 27.72 22.60 -29.67
C TRP A 549 29.14 22.23 -30.13
N GLN A 550 29.95 21.73 -29.20
CA GLN A 550 31.24 21.11 -29.50
C GLN A 550 31.19 19.63 -29.13
N PRO A 551 31.79 18.75 -29.95
CA PRO A 551 31.95 17.33 -29.65
C PRO A 551 32.43 17.10 -28.22
N LYS A 552 31.73 16.19 -27.53
CA LYS A 552 32.06 15.72 -26.18
C LYS A 552 32.09 16.82 -25.10
N MET A 553 31.46 17.98 -25.33
CA MET A 553 31.61 19.12 -24.41
C MET A 553 30.99 18.92 -23.03
N LYS A 554 29.92 18.12 -22.93
CA LYS A 554 29.23 17.81 -21.66
C LYS A 554 28.85 16.33 -21.61
N LYS A 555 28.82 15.78 -20.40
CA LYS A 555 28.26 14.45 -20.15
C LYS A 555 26.74 14.49 -20.18
N ILE A 556 26.15 13.32 -20.44
CA ILE A 556 24.71 13.11 -20.53
C ILE A 556 24.24 12.43 -19.26
N TRP A 557 23.11 12.89 -18.73
CA TRP A 557 22.33 12.20 -17.72
C TRP A 557 21.03 11.75 -18.38
N PHE A 558 20.70 10.47 -18.23
CA PHE A 558 19.32 10.04 -18.47
C PHE A 558 18.51 10.45 -17.26
N THR A 559 17.86 11.61 -17.33
CA THR A 559 17.08 12.21 -16.25
C THR A 559 15.82 11.41 -15.95
N GLU A 560 15.36 10.64 -16.94
CA GLU A 560 14.43 9.54 -16.79
C GLU A 560 14.81 8.39 -17.75
N TYR A 561 14.56 7.16 -17.34
CA TYR A 561 14.40 6.01 -18.23
C TYR A 561 13.53 4.98 -17.51
N GLY A 562 12.73 4.21 -18.22
CA GLY A 562 11.88 3.22 -17.57
C GLY A 562 11.02 2.46 -18.56
N PHE A 563 10.37 1.42 -18.07
CA PHE A 563 9.55 0.54 -18.90
C PHE A 563 8.24 0.22 -18.18
N PRO A 564 7.09 0.20 -18.87
CA PRO A 564 5.83 -0.22 -18.27
C PRO A 564 5.87 -1.72 -17.94
N SER A 565 4.99 -2.15 -17.03
CA SER A 565 4.85 -3.55 -16.60
C SER A 565 3.93 -4.36 -17.50
N VAL A 566 4.17 -4.32 -18.81
CA VAL A 566 3.35 -5.00 -19.82
C VAL A 566 4.22 -5.76 -20.83
N ASP A 567 3.59 -6.69 -21.55
CA ASP A 567 4.25 -7.35 -22.68
C ASP A 567 4.79 -6.30 -23.67
N LYS A 568 5.96 -6.59 -24.26
CA LYS A 568 6.62 -5.71 -25.24
C LYS A 568 6.90 -4.28 -24.71
N ALA A 569 7.12 -4.15 -23.40
CA ALA A 569 7.44 -2.88 -22.73
C ALA A 569 8.54 -2.04 -23.42
N ALA A 570 9.54 -2.70 -24.02
CA ALA A 570 10.67 -2.05 -24.68
C ALA A 570 10.35 -1.46 -26.08
N ASN A 571 9.20 -1.77 -26.67
CA ASN A 571 8.84 -1.28 -28.01
C ASN A 571 8.55 0.23 -27.99
N GLN A 572 7.84 0.71 -26.97
CA GLN A 572 7.58 2.14 -26.76
C GLN A 572 7.58 2.43 -25.26
N PRO A 573 8.77 2.59 -24.66
CA PRO A 573 8.90 2.71 -23.21
C PRO A 573 8.21 3.94 -22.61
N ASN A 574 7.94 4.97 -23.42
CA ASN A 574 7.25 6.19 -23.01
C ASN A 574 5.73 6.00 -22.83
N VAL A 575 5.13 4.96 -23.44
CA VAL A 575 3.68 4.75 -23.43
C VAL A 575 3.29 3.99 -22.16
N PHE A 576 2.42 4.60 -21.37
CA PHE A 576 1.83 3.96 -20.18
C PHE A 576 0.31 3.95 -20.26
N TYR A 577 -0.30 2.93 -19.66
CA TYR A 577 -1.75 2.82 -19.63
C TYR A 577 -2.35 3.78 -18.60
N ASP A 578 -3.08 4.79 -19.08
CA ASP A 578 -4.07 5.55 -18.31
C ASP A 578 -5.29 5.78 -19.22
N PRO A 579 -6.45 5.19 -18.93
CA PRO A 579 -7.65 5.35 -19.76
C PRO A 579 -8.23 6.78 -19.74
N GLU A 580 -7.78 7.62 -18.81
CA GLU A 580 -8.17 9.03 -18.73
C GLU A 580 -7.19 9.97 -19.44
N SER A 581 -6.06 9.46 -19.94
CA SER A 581 -5.06 10.24 -20.69
C SER A 581 -5.24 10.07 -22.20
N SER A 582 -5.15 11.17 -22.94
CA SER A 582 -5.13 11.21 -24.41
C SER A 582 -3.85 10.62 -25.00
N ASP A 583 -2.76 10.64 -24.23
CA ASP A 583 -1.44 10.12 -24.60
C ASP A 583 -1.19 8.72 -23.99
N GLY A 584 -2.16 8.20 -23.23
CA GLY A 584 -2.10 6.88 -22.62
C GLY A 584 -2.32 5.75 -23.63
N GLY A 585 -1.86 4.56 -23.29
CA GLY A 585 -2.05 3.38 -24.14
C GLY A 585 -1.18 2.21 -23.71
N PHE A 586 -0.93 1.31 -24.66
CA PHE A 586 0.04 0.23 -24.51
C PHE A 586 1.13 0.39 -25.55
N PRO A 587 2.36 -0.10 -25.27
CA PRO A 587 3.44 -0.09 -26.23
C PRO A 587 3.03 -0.72 -27.56
N LYS A 588 3.58 -0.23 -28.67
CA LYS A 588 3.31 -0.76 -30.02
C LYS A 588 3.39 -2.27 -30.08
N GLY A 589 2.30 -2.90 -30.53
CA GLY A 589 2.17 -4.35 -30.66
C GLY A 589 1.88 -5.09 -29.35
N SER A 590 1.88 -4.41 -28.19
CA SER A 590 1.44 -4.97 -26.91
C SER A 590 -0.06 -5.20 -26.91
N ASN A 591 -0.49 -6.27 -26.25
CA ASN A 591 -1.91 -6.53 -25.98
C ASN A 591 -2.35 -6.08 -24.58
N GLY A 592 -1.44 -5.44 -23.84
CA GLY A 592 -1.67 -4.93 -22.48
C GLY A 592 -1.61 -6.00 -21.39
N SER A 593 -1.05 -7.18 -21.67
CA SER A 593 -0.88 -8.23 -20.67
C SER A 593 0.12 -7.77 -19.62
N ILE A 594 -0.22 -7.98 -18.35
CA ILE A 594 0.65 -7.61 -17.23
C ILE A 594 1.89 -8.51 -17.25
N ASP A 595 3.07 -7.91 -17.39
CA ASP A 595 4.33 -8.63 -17.48
C ASP A 595 5.44 -7.88 -16.71
N PHE A 596 5.63 -8.29 -15.46
CA PHE A 596 6.68 -7.76 -14.59
C PHE A 596 8.08 -8.24 -15.00
N GLU A 597 8.17 -9.39 -15.66
CA GLU A 597 9.44 -9.94 -16.14
C GLU A 597 9.93 -9.15 -17.36
N ALA A 598 9.04 -8.76 -18.26
CA ALA A 598 9.36 -7.87 -19.38
C ALA A 598 9.95 -6.54 -18.89
N GLN A 599 9.33 -5.92 -17.88
CA GLN A 599 9.88 -4.72 -17.25
C GLN A 599 11.26 -4.98 -16.63
N TYR A 600 11.39 -6.03 -15.82
CA TYR A 600 12.66 -6.40 -15.17
C TYR A 600 13.78 -6.58 -16.19
N ASN A 601 13.54 -7.39 -17.22
CA ASN A 601 14.54 -7.71 -18.25
C ASN A 601 14.95 -6.47 -19.03
N ALA A 602 14.00 -5.60 -19.37
CA ALA A 602 14.30 -4.36 -20.07
C ALA A 602 15.17 -3.40 -19.23
N ILE A 603 14.88 -3.24 -17.94
CA ILE A 603 15.70 -2.42 -17.03
C ILE A 603 17.09 -3.03 -16.88
N ASN A 604 17.17 -4.35 -16.60
CA ASN A 604 18.43 -5.05 -16.33
C ASN A 604 19.37 -5.01 -17.55
N GLN A 605 18.85 -5.29 -18.74
CA GLN A 605 19.61 -5.22 -19.98
C GLN A 605 20.05 -3.80 -20.33
N SER A 606 19.19 -2.80 -20.09
CA SER A 606 19.54 -1.39 -20.32
C SER A 606 20.67 -0.93 -19.40
N LEU A 607 20.59 -1.28 -18.10
CA LEU A 607 21.64 -0.96 -17.13
C LEU A 607 22.99 -1.59 -17.49
N ASP A 608 22.99 -2.85 -17.97
CA ASP A 608 24.21 -3.47 -18.48
C ASP A 608 24.79 -2.67 -19.64
N LYS A 609 23.94 -2.28 -20.62
CA LYS A 609 24.39 -1.53 -21.80
C LYS A 609 24.89 -0.14 -21.45
N PHE A 610 24.27 0.52 -20.46
CA PHE A 610 24.66 1.85 -19.99
C PHE A 610 26.10 1.90 -19.47
N THR A 611 26.63 0.78 -18.95
CA THR A 611 28.05 0.72 -18.52
C THR A 611 29.05 0.88 -19.67
N GLU A 612 28.62 0.68 -20.93
CA GLU A 612 29.44 0.84 -22.13
C GLU A 612 29.38 2.28 -22.71
N PHE A 613 28.46 3.11 -22.22
CA PHE A 613 28.25 4.46 -22.72
C PHE A 613 29.19 5.46 -22.07
N GLU A 614 30.31 5.75 -22.72
CA GLU A 614 31.27 6.76 -22.26
C GLU A 614 30.62 8.14 -22.03
N PHE A 615 29.61 8.51 -22.83
CA PHE A 615 28.92 9.79 -22.72
C PHE A 615 27.98 9.89 -21.51
N LEU A 616 27.54 8.75 -20.96
CA LEU A 616 26.54 8.67 -19.90
C LEU A 616 27.21 8.70 -18.53
N GLU A 617 26.76 9.61 -17.66
CA GLU A 617 27.30 9.75 -16.30
C GLU A 617 26.31 9.28 -15.22
N ASN A 618 25.01 9.53 -15.39
CA ASN A 618 23.95 9.08 -14.49
C ASN A 618 22.69 8.66 -15.27
N SER A 619 21.92 7.74 -14.72
CA SER A 619 20.64 7.28 -15.29
C SER A 619 19.61 7.05 -14.18
N PHE A 620 18.53 7.83 -14.17
CA PHE A 620 17.49 7.81 -13.15
C PHE A 620 16.31 6.95 -13.59
N LEU A 621 16.10 5.82 -12.88
CA LEU A 621 14.99 4.92 -13.19
C LEU A 621 13.64 5.58 -12.84
N TRP A 622 12.71 5.58 -13.78
CA TRP A 622 11.32 5.93 -13.56
C TRP A 622 10.51 4.64 -13.33
N CYS A 623 9.91 4.41 -12.15
CA CYS A 623 9.91 5.28 -10.97
C CYS A 623 9.61 4.53 -9.66
N TRP A 624 9.73 5.25 -8.54
CA TRP A 624 9.26 4.83 -7.21
C TRP A 624 8.12 5.74 -6.74
N ASP A 625 7.00 5.15 -6.29
CA ASP A 625 5.90 5.90 -5.70
C ASP A 625 6.16 6.15 -4.20
N THR A 626 5.90 7.37 -3.74
CA THR A 626 6.05 7.73 -2.31
C THR A 626 4.98 7.08 -1.43
N ARG A 627 3.87 6.59 -2.00
CA ARG A 627 2.88 5.82 -1.26
C ARG A 627 3.41 4.40 -1.01
N PRO A 628 3.40 3.92 0.24
CA PRO A 628 4.09 2.68 0.60
C PRO A 628 3.36 1.45 0.05
N TYR A 629 4.14 0.46 -0.40
CA TYR A 629 3.63 -0.85 -0.74
C TYR A 629 3.38 -1.66 0.57
N PRO A 630 2.35 -2.51 0.66
CA PRO A 630 1.34 -2.79 -0.34
C PRO A 630 0.10 -1.90 -0.22
N TYR A 631 0.09 -0.93 0.70
CA TYR A 631 -1.06 -0.04 0.93
C TYR A 631 -1.49 0.63 -0.35
N TRP A 632 -0.55 1.21 -1.10
CA TRP A 632 -0.77 1.46 -2.51
C TRP A 632 -0.23 0.24 -3.29
N PRO A 633 -1.04 -0.39 -4.16
CA PRO A 633 -2.37 -0.01 -4.64
C PRO A 633 -3.58 -0.60 -3.87
N GLN A 634 -3.42 -1.24 -2.72
CA GLN A 634 -4.52 -1.96 -2.05
C GLN A 634 -5.66 -1.08 -1.53
N LEU A 635 -5.38 0.14 -1.05
CA LEU A 635 -6.38 1.06 -0.49
C LEU A 635 -7.14 1.78 -1.62
N LYS A 636 -7.93 1.02 -2.37
CA LYS A 636 -8.69 1.48 -3.55
C LYS A 636 -9.66 2.63 -3.26
N HIS A 637 -10.11 2.74 -2.01
CA HIS A 637 -11.01 3.80 -1.56
C HIS A 637 -10.28 5.13 -1.30
N LEU A 638 -8.96 5.08 -1.12
CA LEU A 638 -8.11 6.24 -0.88
C LEU A 638 -7.44 6.71 -2.19
N TRP A 639 -6.89 5.77 -2.97
CA TRP A 639 -6.17 6.06 -4.21
C TRP A 639 -6.88 5.44 -5.42
N ARG A 640 -7.50 6.27 -6.26
CA ARG A 640 -8.26 5.83 -7.44
C ARG A 640 -7.36 5.27 -8.56
N ASP A 641 -6.14 5.78 -8.67
CA ASP A 641 -5.12 5.36 -9.64
C ASP A 641 -4.51 3.98 -9.32
N HIS A 642 -5.03 3.27 -8.31
CA HIS A 642 -4.57 1.95 -7.91
C HIS A 642 -4.51 0.94 -9.07
N ASN A 643 -5.41 1.07 -10.06
CA ASN A 643 -5.45 0.18 -11.22
C ASN A 643 -4.27 0.38 -12.17
N LEU A 644 -3.59 1.52 -12.10
CA LEU A 644 -2.43 1.83 -12.94
C LEU A 644 -1.17 1.12 -12.45
N TRP A 645 -1.09 0.78 -11.15
CA TRP A 645 0.09 0.12 -10.56
C TRP A 645 0.51 -1.11 -11.35
N LYS A 646 -0.42 -2.00 -11.71
CA LYS A 646 -0.12 -3.28 -12.38
C LYS A 646 0.56 -3.12 -13.73
N THR A 647 0.27 -2.05 -14.47
CA THR A 647 0.74 -1.87 -15.86
C THR A 647 1.75 -0.73 -16.01
N GLY A 648 1.81 0.21 -15.06
CA GLY A 648 2.72 1.35 -15.15
C GLY A 648 4.15 1.05 -14.72
N HIS A 649 4.96 2.10 -14.72
CA HIS A 649 6.43 2.03 -14.60
C HIS A 649 6.96 1.78 -13.19
N TRP A 650 6.14 2.00 -12.16
CA TRP A 650 6.56 1.86 -10.77
C TRP A 650 7.15 0.49 -10.47
N ILE A 651 8.26 0.44 -9.74
CA ILE A 651 8.89 -0.82 -9.32
C ILE A 651 8.46 -1.29 -7.92
N ASN A 652 7.70 -0.48 -7.17
CA ASN A 652 7.20 -0.80 -5.82
C ASN A 652 6.51 -2.17 -5.80
N GLY A 653 7.10 -3.14 -5.09
CA GLY A 653 6.57 -4.49 -4.93
C GLY A 653 6.64 -5.38 -6.18
N LYS A 654 7.25 -4.92 -7.28
CA LYS A 654 7.40 -5.67 -8.54
C LYS A 654 8.78 -6.30 -8.71
N ILE A 655 9.81 -5.64 -8.19
CA ILE A 655 11.19 -6.13 -8.14
C ILE A 655 11.52 -6.68 -6.74
N GLY A 656 12.73 -7.22 -6.54
CA GLY A 656 13.15 -7.82 -5.27
C GLY A 656 12.70 -9.27 -5.09
N ARG A 657 12.45 -9.96 -6.20
CA ARG A 657 12.09 -11.38 -6.29
C ARG A 657 13.29 -12.28 -5.93
N ALA A 658 13.07 -13.59 -5.93
CA ALA A 658 14.12 -14.54 -5.59
C ALA A 658 14.89 -14.94 -6.85
N SER A 659 16.16 -14.55 -6.94
CA SER A 659 17.01 -14.86 -8.10
C SER A 659 17.10 -16.36 -8.35
N LEU A 660 16.85 -16.79 -9.59
CA LEU A 660 16.97 -18.18 -10.03
C LEU A 660 18.35 -18.75 -9.70
N SER A 661 19.41 -17.99 -9.97
CA SER A 661 20.80 -18.40 -9.69
C SER A 661 21.03 -18.68 -8.20
N ASN A 662 20.48 -17.84 -7.31
CA ASN A 662 20.63 -18.00 -5.87
C ASN A 662 19.77 -19.16 -5.33
N ILE A 663 18.57 -19.37 -5.88
CA ILE A 663 17.73 -20.53 -5.52
C ILE A 663 18.45 -21.83 -5.91
N VAL A 664 18.92 -21.95 -7.15
CA VAL A 664 19.65 -23.13 -7.62
C VAL A 664 20.90 -23.35 -6.77
N SER A 665 21.63 -22.29 -6.44
CA SER A 665 22.81 -22.38 -5.58
C SER A 665 22.48 -22.86 -4.16
N GLU A 666 21.40 -22.36 -3.55
CA GLU A 666 20.95 -22.80 -2.23
C GLU A 666 20.47 -24.26 -2.24
N LEU A 667 19.80 -24.69 -3.30
CA LEU A 667 19.41 -26.09 -3.50
C LEU A 667 20.64 -27.01 -3.61
N MET A 668 21.67 -26.61 -4.36
CA MET A 668 22.91 -27.39 -4.48
C MET A 668 23.66 -27.51 -3.15
N LEU A 669 23.75 -26.43 -2.38
CA LEU A 669 24.34 -26.46 -1.04
C LEU A 669 23.54 -27.36 -0.09
N LYS A 670 22.20 -27.36 -0.19
CA LYS A 670 21.33 -28.27 0.58
C LYS A 670 21.48 -29.73 0.17
N ALA A 671 21.77 -30.00 -1.10
CA ALA A 671 22.11 -31.34 -1.59
C ALA A 671 23.49 -31.82 -1.10
N GLY A 672 24.30 -30.94 -0.50
CA GLY A 672 25.60 -31.26 0.08
C GLY A 672 26.79 -30.94 -0.82
N PHE A 673 26.60 -30.26 -1.95
CA PHE A 673 27.69 -29.80 -2.80
C PHE A 673 28.39 -28.58 -2.22
N LEU A 674 29.69 -28.47 -2.44
CA LEU A 674 30.49 -27.29 -2.07
C LEU A 674 30.37 -26.19 -3.14
N PRO A 675 30.55 -24.90 -2.79
CA PRO A 675 30.45 -23.79 -3.74
C PRO A 675 31.36 -23.87 -4.98
N ASN A 676 32.43 -24.67 -4.93
CA ASN A 676 33.37 -24.88 -6.03
C ASN A 676 33.04 -26.11 -6.90
N GLU A 677 32.01 -26.88 -6.54
CA GLU A 677 31.57 -28.09 -7.27
C GLU A 677 30.43 -27.80 -8.25
N PHE A 678 29.86 -26.59 -8.22
CA PHE A 678 28.82 -26.17 -9.14
C PHE A 678 28.95 -24.68 -9.53
N ASP A 679 28.35 -24.30 -10.65
CA ASP A 679 28.31 -22.93 -11.15
C ASP A 679 26.94 -22.61 -11.75
N ALA A 680 26.18 -21.75 -11.07
CA ALA A 680 24.88 -21.24 -11.51
C ALA A 680 24.94 -19.76 -11.93
N SER A 681 26.15 -19.19 -12.11
CA SER A 681 26.35 -17.76 -12.35
C SER A 681 25.81 -17.27 -13.70
N GLN A 682 25.63 -18.18 -14.65
CA GLN A 682 25.06 -17.89 -15.98
C GLN A 682 23.53 -17.93 -15.99
N LEU A 683 22.89 -18.38 -14.92
CA LEU A 683 21.43 -18.35 -14.83
C LEU A 683 20.95 -16.92 -14.61
N HIS A 684 20.02 -16.50 -15.46
CA HIS A 684 19.33 -15.22 -15.37
C HIS A 684 17.84 -15.47 -15.17
N GLY A 685 17.17 -14.59 -14.43
CA GLY A 685 15.74 -14.70 -14.15
C GLY A 685 15.42 -14.61 -12.66
N GLU A 686 14.18 -14.22 -12.40
CA GLU A 686 13.64 -14.01 -11.06
C GLU A 686 12.42 -14.90 -10.86
N ILE A 687 12.36 -15.56 -9.71
CA ILE A 687 11.24 -16.41 -9.34
C ILE A 687 10.29 -15.63 -8.45
N ASP A 688 9.06 -15.46 -8.95
CA ASP A 688 7.97 -14.84 -8.20
C ASP A 688 7.64 -15.63 -6.94
N GLY A 689 7.58 -16.96 -7.05
CA GLY A 689 7.37 -17.86 -5.94
C GLY A 689 7.60 -19.32 -6.33
N LEU A 690 8.21 -20.11 -5.46
CA LEU A 690 8.37 -21.56 -5.57
C LEU A 690 7.90 -22.19 -4.26
N ILE A 691 7.05 -23.21 -4.36
CA ILE A 691 6.55 -23.96 -3.22
C ILE A 691 6.97 -25.42 -3.33
N ILE A 692 7.71 -25.91 -2.34
CA ILE A 692 8.09 -27.32 -2.21
C ILE A 692 7.38 -27.85 -0.96
N ASN A 693 6.23 -28.49 -1.17
CA ASN A 693 5.33 -28.93 -0.10
C ASN A 693 5.06 -30.46 -0.12
N GLU A 694 5.84 -31.20 -0.90
CA GLU A 694 5.84 -32.65 -0.94
C GLU A 694 7.27 -33.20 -0.78
N ASP A 695 7.39 -34.51 -0.61
CA ASP A 695 8.68 -35.20 -0.50
C ASP A 695 9.33 -35.28 -1.88
N ALA A 696 9.93 -34.15 -2.29
CA ALA A 696 10.56 -33.94 -3.58
C ALA A 696 12.08 -34.05 -3.46
N SER A 697 12.72 -34.76 -4.40
CA SER A 697 14.17 -34.72 -4.49
C SER A 697 14.62 -33.39 -5.10
N ILE A 698 15.82 -32.91 -4.73
CA ILE A 698 16.35 -31.65 -5.25
C ILE A 698 16.50 -31.69 -6.78
N ILE A 699 16.81 -32.87 -7.36
CA ILE A 699 16.91 -33.00 -8.82
C ILE A 699 15.55 -32.82 -9.51
N ASP A 700 14.44 -33.26 -8.91
CA ASP A 700 13.09 -33.05 -9.47
C ASP A 700 12.72 -31.56 -9.46
N VAL A 701 13.09 -30.84 -8.39
CA VAL A 701 12.92 -29.38 -8.29
C VAL A 701 13.76 -28.67 -9.35
N LEU A 702 15.03 -29.05 -9.52
CA LEU A 702 15.92 -28.48 -10.53
C LEU A 702 15.43 -28.75 -11.96
N GLN A 703 14.85 -29.92 -12.23
CA GLN A 703 14.22 -30.24 -13.53
C GLN A 703 12.98 -29.39 -13.78
N THR A 704 12.16 -29.16 -12.76
CA THR A 704 11.01 -28.25 -12.83
C THR A 704 11.44 -26.83 -13.17
N LEU A 705 12.49 -26.33 -12.49
CA LEU A 705 13.07 -25.02 -12.78
C LEU A 705 13.70 -24.95 -14.18
N SER A 706 14.39 -26.01 -14.61
CA SER A 706 14.99 -26.12 -15.95
C SER A 706 13.93 -26.06 -17.05
N LEU A 707 12.77 -26.67 -16.83
CA LEU A 707 11.64 -26.63 -17.75
C LEU A 707 10.96 -25.24 -17.77
N ALA A 708 10.84 -24.59 -16.62
CA ALA A 708 10.21 -23.27 -16.52
C ALA A 708 11.08 -22.14 -17.08
N TYR A 709 12.38 -22.16 -16.79
CA TYR A 709 13.33 -21.09 -17.13
C TYR A 709 14.31 -21.47 -18.26
N PHE A 710 14.06 -22.60 -18.94
CA PHE A 710 14.79 -23.05 -20.12
C PHE A 710 16.32 -23.03 -19.95
N PHE A 711 16.86 -23.77 -18.98
CA PHE A 711 18.31 -23.95 -18.81
C PHE A 711 18.71 -25.43 -18.80
N CYS A 712 19.97 -25.71 -19.09
CA CYS A 712 20.58 -27.04 -19.10
C CYS A 712 21.43 -27.26 -17.84
N ILE A 713 21.49 -28.51 -17.37
CA ILE A 713 22.40 -28.95 -16.31
C ILE A 713 23.49 -29.80 -16.96
N ILE A 714 24.73 -29.34 -16.89
CA ILE A 714 25.89 -29.97 -17.54
C ILE A 714 26.88 -30.39 -16.45
N ASN A 715 27.54 -31.53 -16.63
CA ASN A 715 28.59 -32.00 -15.73
C ASN A 715 29.91 -32.14 -16.47
N ASP A 716 30.83 -31.20 -16.24
CA ASP A 716 32.14 -31.10 -16.89
C ASP A 716 33.28 -30.86 -15.87
N ASN A 717 33.37 -31.78 -14.90
CA ASN A 717 34.15 -31.75 -13.65
C ASN A 717 33.54 -30.88 -12.53
N ILE A 718 32.76 -29.88 -12.90
CA ILE A 718 31.83 -29.16 -12.01
C ILE A 718 30.43 -29.20 -12.63
N ILE A 719 29.39 -29.03 -11.82
CA ILE A 719 28.01 -28.99 -12.31
C ILE A 719 27.69 -27.56 -12.77
N ARG A 720 27.51 -27.34 -14.07
CA ARG A 720 27.18 -26.03 -14.63
C ARG A 720 25.70 -25.93 -15.00
N PHE A 721 25.12 -24.77 -14.72
CA PHE A 721 23.76 -24.43 -15.12
C PHE A 721 23.81 -23.31 -16.16
N ILE A 722 23.44 -23.64 -17.41
CA ILE A 722 23.63 -22.74 -18.57
C ILE A 722 22.29 -22.50 -19.27
N PRO A 723 21.92 -21.26 -19.60
CA PRO A 723 20.72 -20.97 -20.40
C PRO A 723 20.69 -21.77 -21.70
N PHE A 724 19.50 -22.22 -22.12
CA PHE A 724 19.34 -23.11 -23.27
C PHE A 724 19.92 -22.55 -24.58
N ASN A 725 19.86 -21.22 -24.78
CA ASN A 725 20.33 -20.56 -25.99
C ASN A 725 21.85 -20.34 -26.04
N ASP A 726 22.55 -20.52 -24.92
CA ASP A 726 24.00 -20.29 -24.82
C ASP A 726 24.82 -21.59 -24.90
N ALA A 727 24.17 -22.72 -25.23
CA ALA A 727 24.84 -24.00 -25.46
C ALA A 727 25.83 -23.91 -26.65
N LYS A 728 27.02 -24.51 -26.51
CA LYS A 728 28.04 -24.46 -27.56
C LYS A 728 27.55 -25.21 -28.80
N THR A 729 27.80 -24.62 -29.97
CA THR A 729 27.48 -25.25 -31.26
C THR A 729 28.75 -25.75 -31.93
N TYR A 730 28.77 -27.02 -32.32
CA TYR A 730 29.84 -27.68 -33.06
C TYR A 730 29.39 -27.96 -34.50
N GLU A 731 30.26 -27.71 -35.47
CA GLU A 731 30.06 -28.14 -36.85
C GLU A 731 30.93 -29.38 -37.10
N ILE A 732 30.28 -30.52 -37.30
CA ILE A 732 30.94 -31.83 -37.50
C ILE A 732 30.69 -32.28 -38.93
N ASN A 733 31.73 -32.76 -39.62
CA ASN A 733 31.62 -33.25 -40.98
C ASN A 733 31.36 -34.76 -41.00
N SER A 734 30.71 -35.27 -42.05
CA SER A 734 30.51 -36.71 -42.27
C SER A 734 31.82 -37.52 -42.30
N ASN A 735 32.96 -36.91 -42.63
CA ASN A 735 34.28 -37.56 -42.57
C ASN A 735 34.78 -37.85 -41.14
N ASP A 736 34.23 -37.17 -40.13
CA ASP A 736 34.60 -37.38 -38.73
C ASP A 736 33.81 -38.53 -38.08
N LEU A 737 32.84 -39.12 -38.81
CA LEU A 737 31.98 -40.20 -38.33
C LEU A 737 32.60 -41.59 -38.53
N LEU A 738 32.34 -42.49 -37.59
CA LEU A 738 32.64 -43.91 -37.70
C LEU A 738 31.42 -44.71 -38.16
N VAL A 739 31.68 -45.74 -38.95
CA VAL A 739 30.67 -46.68 -39.44
C VAL A 739 30.24 -47.62 -38.32
N ASN A 740 28.94 -47.74 -38.08
CA ASN A 740 28.37 -48.66 -37.09
C ASN A 740 28.29 -50.11 -37.61
N ASP A 741 27.88 -51.05 -36.74
CA ASP A 741 27.72 -52.48 -37.08
C ASP A 741 26.73 -52.76 -38.22
N LYS A 742 25.84 -51.81 -38.54
CA LYS A 742 24.87 -51.86 -39.64
C LYS A 742 25.40 -51.23 -40.93
N ASN A 743 26.69 -50.88 -40.98
CA ASN A 743 27.36 -50.23 -42.10
C ASN A 743 26.81 -48.82 -42.43
N GLN A 744 26.34 -48.08 -41.41
CA GLN A 744 25.81 -46.72 -41.50
C GLN A 744 26.65 -45.74 -40.67
N TYR A 745 26.84 -44.50 -41.15
CA TYR A 745 27.55 -43.44 -40.42
C TYR A 745 26.67 -42.74 -39.37
N ILE A 746 25.36 -42.69 -39.60
CA ILE A 746 24.38 -42.11 -38.69
C ILE A 746 23.14 -43.00 -38.65
N GLU A 747 22.66 -43.29 -37.45
CA GLU A 747 21.40 -43.96 -37.22
C GLU A 747 20.35 -42.91 -36.85
N ILE A 748 19.29 -42.82 -37.65
CA ILE A 748 18.18 -41.89 -37.45
C ILE A 748 16.94 -42.72 -37.13
N GLU A 749 16.42 -42.57 -35.91
CA GLU A 749 15.18 -43.22 -35.50
C GLU A 749 14.06 -42.18 -35.38
N LYS A 750 12.93 -42.45 -36.06
CA LYS A 750 11.71 -41.63 -35.96
C LYS A 750 10.64 -42.38 -35.18
N ALA A 751 10.21 -41.82 -34.05
CA ALA A 751 9.15 -42.39 -33.23
C ALA A 751 7.78 -42.34 -33.95
N SER A 752 6.91 -43.32 -33.65
CA SER A 752 5.56 -43.41 -34.25
C SER A 752 4.65 -42.25 -33.83
N VAL A 753 3.92 -41.67 -34.79
CA VAL A 753 3.06 -40.46 -34.65
C VAL A 753 1.82 -40.71 -33.78
N ASN A 754 1.42 -41.97 -33.56
CA ASN A 754 0.18 -42.30 -32.85
C ASN A 754 0.17 -42.01 -31.34
N ASN A 755 1.30 -41.54 -30.76
CA ASN A 755 1.45 -41.25 -29.33
C ASN A 755 2.05 -39.85 -29.07
N LEU A 756 1.81 -38.86 -29.94
CA LEU A 756 2.27 -37.48 -29.72
C LEU A 756 1.17 -36.63 -29.08
N ASP A 757 1.57 -35.78 -28.14
CA ASP A 757 0.67 -34.85 -27.47
C ASP A 757 0.23 -33.77 -28.46
N THR A 758 -1.09 -33.63 -28.63
CA THR A 758 -1.68 -32.62 -29.50
C THR A 758 -2.07 -31.35 -28.74
N GLU A 759 -2.10 -31.42 -27.41
CA GLU A 759 -2.34 -30.32 -26.48
C GLU A 759 -1.46 -30.46 -25.23
N VAL A 760 -0.85 -29.36 -24.78
CA VAL A 760 -0.15 -29.29 -23.49
C VAL A 760 -0.84 -28.23 -22.63
N ASN A 761 -1.23 -28.63 -21.43
CA ASN A 761 -1.80 -27.78 -20.39
C ASN A 761 -0.74 -27.56 -19.30
N VAL A 762 -0.49 -26.32 -18.92
CA VAL A 762 0.36 -25.95 -17.79
C VAL A 762 -0.52 -25.41 -16.68
N VAL A 763 -0.52 -26.08 -15.54
CA VAL A 763 -1.20 -25.65 -14.30
C VAL A 763 -0.18 -24.90 -13.44
N TYR A 764 -0.48 -23.67 -13.05
CA TYR A 764 0.44 -22.81 -12.30
C TYR A 764 -0.32 -21.94 -11.28
N ILE A 765 0.40 -21.26 -10.39
CA ILE A 765 -0.17 -20.35 -9.41
C ILE A 765 -0.06 -18.93 -9.95
N SER A 766 -1.18 -18.18 -10.04
CA SER A 766 -1.12 -16.80 -10.53
C SER A 766 -1.27 -15.79 -9.39
N ARG A 767 -0.22 -15.02 -9.12
CA ARG A 767 -0.25 -13.92 -8.12
C ARG A 767 -1.30 -12.87 -8.44
N ASN A 768 -1.54 -12.62 -9.74
CA ASN A 768 -2.50 -11.63 -10.22
C ASN A 768 -3.95 -12.00 -9.91
N PHE A 769 -4.23 -13.30 -9.80
CA PHE A 769 -5.54 -13.84 -9.45
C PHE A 769 -5.57 -14.34 -7.99
N ASP A 770 -4.97 -13.60 -7.06
CA ASP A 770 -4.91 -13.94 -5.62
C ASP A 770 -4.37 -15.35 -5.33
N TYR A 771 -3.33 -15.74 -6.08
CA TYR A 771 -2.69 -17.05 -6.06
C TYR A 771 -3.61 -18.20 -6.46
N GLN A 772 -4.70 -17.95 -7.18
CA GLN A 772 -5.50 -19.05 -7.73
C GLN A 772 -4.69 -19.91 -8.71
N GLN A 773 -5.03 -21.20 -8.75
CA GLN A 773 -4.49 -22.11 -9.74
C GLN A 773 -5.10 -21.78 -11.10
N MET A 774 -4.26 -21.50 -12.07
CA MET A 774 -4.63 -21.16 -13.44
C MET A 774 -4.11 -22.24 -14.38
N ILE A 775 -4.74 -22.36 -15.55
CA ILE A 775 -4.33 -23.27 -16.62
C ILE A 775 -4.07 -22.45 -17.87
N SER A 776 -2.88 -22.59 -18.45
CA SER A 776 -2.57 -22.12 -19.79
C SER A 776 -2.40 -23.33 -20.71
N SER A 777 -2.90 -23.26 -21.95
CA SER A 777 -2.82 -24.40 -22.86
C SER A 777 -2.37 -24.01 -24.26
N LYS A 778 -1.59 -24.88 -24.89
CA LYS A 778 -1.22 -24.79 -26.30
C LYS A 778 -1.64 -26.04 -27.04
N ARG A 779 -2.20 -25.89 -28.25
CA ARG A 779 -2.74 -26.99 -29.05
C ARG A 779 -2.33 -26.91 -30.52
N ARG A 780 -2.09 -28.06 -31.14
CA ARG A 780 -1.92 -28.23 -32.59
C ARG A 780 -3.20 -28.71 -33.25
N SER A 781 -3.47 -28.24 -34.47
CA SER A 781 -4.63 -28.65 -35.28
C SER A 781 -4.38 -30.01 -35.97
N GLU A 782 -4.57 -31.12 -35.26
CA GLU A 782 -4.48 -32.49 -35.80
C GLU A 782 -5.68 -33.36 -35.39
N LEU A 783 -5.91 -34.50 -36.06
CA LEU A 783 -7.10 -35.36 -35.91
C LEU A 783 -7.18 -36.17 -34.60
N ASN A 784 -6.10 -36.22 -33.80
CA ASN A 784 -6.03 -36.96 -32.53
C ASN A 784 -6.14 -36.02 -31.30
N ASN A 785 -6.74 -36.48 -30.21
CA ASN A 785 -6.93 -35.72 -28.96
C ASN A 785 -6.12 -36.33 -27.80
N TYR A 786 -4.80 -36.19 -27.80
CA TYR A 786 -3.95 -36.53 -26.66
C TYR A 786 -3.50 -35.25 -25.97
N SER A 787 -3.89 -35.07 -24.71
CA SER A 787 -3.50 -33.91 -23.92
C SER A 787 -2.55 -34.29 -22.78
N LYS A 788 -1.48 -33.52 -22.64
CA LYS A 788 -0.51 -33.60 -21.54
C LYS A 788 -0.78 -32.47 -20.56
N THR A 789 -0.70 -32.75 -19.27
CA THR A 789 -0.82 -31.71 -18.23
C THR A 789 0.45 -31.67 -17.40
N ILE A 790 1.05 -30.50 -17.30
CA ILE A 790 2.26 -30.20 -16.54
C ILE A 790 1.85 -29.33 -15.35
N ALA A 791 2.15 -29.79 -14.15
CA ALA A 791 1.84 -29.07 -12.92
C ALA A 791 3.11 -28.33 -12.44
N MET A 792 3.03 -27.01 -12.34
CA MET A 792 4.12 -26.13 -11.96
C MET A 792 3.85 -25.57 -10.56
N PRO A 793 4.58 -26.01 -9.52
CA PRO A 793 4.45 -25.46 -8.16
C PRO A 793 5.15 -24.08 -8.03
N LEU A 794 5.01 -23.27 -9.08
CA LEU A 794 5.60 -21.96 -9.24
C LEU A 794 4.48 -20.93 -9.33
N VAL A 795 4.75 -19.77 -8.75
CA VAL A 795 3.99 -18.55 -9.01
C VAL A 795 4.51 -17.97 -10.32
N LEU A 796 3.70 -17.98 -11.36
CA LEU A 796 4.09 -17.59 -12.73
C LEU A 796 3.13 -16.53 -13.28
N SER A 797 3.61 -15.79 -14.28
CA SER A 797 2.74 -15.00 -15.16
C SER A 797 2.09 -15.90 -16.21
N ASP A 798 0.94 -15.48 -16.71
CA ASP A 798 0.18 -16.22 -17.72
C ASP A 798 1.00 -16.41 -19.01
N ASN A 799 1.80 -15.39 -19.38
CA ASN A 799 2.74 -15.42 -20.51
C ASN A 799 3.83 -16.50 -20.31
N MET A 800 4.43 -16.55 -19.12
CA MET A 800 5.46 -17.55 -18.82
C MET A 800 4.88 -18.96 -18.83
N ALA A 801 3.67 -19.16 -18.30
CA ALA A 801 2.98 -20.44 -18.36
C ALA A 801 2.63 -20.86 -19.80
N GLU A 802 2.22 -19.92 -20.66
CA GLU A 802 1.99 -20.18 -22.08
C GLU A 802 3.30 -20.59 -22.78
N LYS A 803 4.41 -19.85 -22.57
CA LYS A 803 5.73 -20.20 -23.13
C LYS A 803 6.17 -21.60 -22.75
N ILE A 804 5.89 -22.04 -21.51
CA ILE A 804 6.19 -23.40 -21.06
C ILE A 804 5.32 -24.41 -21.81
N ALA A 805 4.02 -24.16 -21.96
CA ALA A 805 3.08 -25.05 -22.65
C ALA A 805 3.46 -25.22 -24.12
N GLU A 806 3.73 -24.09 -24.76
CA GLU A 806 4.22 -23.94 -26.11
C GLU A 806 5.53 -24.70 -26.35
N TYR A 807 6.58 -24.36 -25.60
CA TYR A 807 7.88 -24.99 -25.71
C TYR A 807 7.76 -26.51 -25.51
N SER A 808 6.99 -26.94 -24.52
CA SER A 808 6.74 -28.36 -24.24
C SER A 808 6.10 -29.07 -25.43
N LEU A 809 5.06 -28.48 -26.03
CA LEU A 809 4.34 -29.04 -27.18
C LEU A 809 5.24 -29.16 -28.42
N TYR A 810 6.03 -28.12 -28.72
CA TYR A 810 6.95 -28.16 -29.86
C TYR A 810 8.13 -29.11 -29.61
N ASN A 811 8.70 -29.10 -28.40
CA ASN A 811 9.83 -29.94 -28.05
C ASN A 811 9.48 -31.44 -28.12
N ASP A 812 8.32 -31.84 -27.60
CA ASP A 812 7.83 -33.23 -27.71
C ASP A 812 7.65 -33.65 -29.17
N TYR A 813 7.19 -32.74 -30.03
CA TYR A 813 7.13 -32.98 -31.47
C TYR A 813 8.52 -33.12 -32.09
N ILE A 814 9.46 -32.22 -31.84
CA ILE A 814 10.76 -32.24 -32.52
C ILE A 814 11.61 -33.43 -32.06
N LYS A 815 11.53 -33.83 -30.78
CA LYS A 815 12.21 -34.99 -30.20
C LYS A 815 11.83 -36.34 -30.82
N GLN A 816 10.81 -36.39 -31.66
CA GLN A 816 10.44 -37.60 -32.39
C GLN A 816 11.56 -38.13 -33.31
N ILE A 817 12.53 -37.28 -33.70
CA ILE A 817 13.69 -37.67 -34.49
C ILE A 817 14.92 -37.72 -33.58
N SER A 818 15.45 -38.92 -33.38
CA SER A 818 16.68 -39.15 -32.63
C SER A 818 17.82 -39.59 -33.55
N PHE A 819 19.03 -39.22 -33.18
CA PHE A 819 20.27 -39.45 -33.91
C PHE A 819 21.24 -40.22 -33.03
N SER A 820 21.96 -41.17 -33.61
CA SER A 820 23.04 -41.91 -32.97
C SER A 820 24.20 -42.07 -33.94
N PHE A 821 25.41 -41.68 -33.52
CA PHE A 821 26.62 -41.77 -34.34
C PHE A 821 27.88 -41.83 -33.47
N SER A 822 28.99 -42.29 -34.04
CA SER A 822 30.29 -42.36 -33.36
C SER A 822 31.30 -41.44 -34.03
N LEU A 823 32.16 -40.79 -33.26
CA LEU A 823 33.17 -39.84 -33.74
C LEU A 823 34.58 -40.45 -33.67
N THR A 824 35.39 -40.11 -34.68
CA THR A 824 36.81 -40.46 -34.81
C THR A 824 37.74 -39.59 -33.95
N ASN A 825 37.34 -38.34 -33.67
CA ASN A 825 38.10 -37.35 -32.91
C ASN A 825 37.46 -37.05 -31.55
N ASN A 826 38.28 -36.75 -30.54
CA ASN A 826 37.82 -36.22 -29.25
C ASN A 826 37.57 -34.71 -29.38
N PHE A 827 36.35 -34.35 -29.76
CA PHE A 827 35.83 -32.99 -29.57
C PHE A 827 35.43 -32.82 -28.09
N ASP A 828 35.57 -31.62 -27.53
CA ASP A 828 35.17 -31.29 -26.14
C ASP A 828 33.64 -31.06 -26.04
N ILE A 829 32.86 -32.00 -26.57
CA ILE A 829 31.40 -31.95 -26.63
C ILE A 829 30.85 -32.37 -25.28
N ASN A 830 29.90 -31.58 -24.76
CA ASN A 830 29.18 -31.89 -23.53
C ASN A 830 27.71 -32.20 -23.81
N ILE A 831 27.07 -32.85 -22.83
CA ILE A 831 25.62 -33.08 -22.86
C ILE A 831 24.91 -31.71 -22.90
N GLY A 832 23.96 -31.55 -23.81
CA GLY A 832 23.24 -30.29 -24.02
C GLY A 832 23.79 -29.40 -25.12
N ASP A 833 25.01 -29.64 -25.61
CA ASP A 833 25.58 -28.93 -26.77
C ASP A 833 24.82 -29.25 -28.07
N ILE A 834 24.98 -28.37 -29.05
CA ILE A 834 24.35 -28.48 -30.36
C ILE A 834 25.39 -28.94 -31.39
N ILE A 835 25.08 -29.99 -32.12
CA ILE A 835 25.89 -30.48 -33.24
C ILE A 835 25.14 -30.18 -34.54
N LYS A 836 25.77 -29.41 -35.42
CA LYS A 836 25.38 -29.30 -36.82
C LYS A 836 26.15 -30.37 -37.59
N LEU A 837 25.43 -31.37 -38.08
CA LEU A 837 25.95 -32.47 -38.88
C LEU A 837 25.20 -32.48 -40.21
N ASP A 838 25.88 -32.07 -41.28
CA ASP A 838 25.30 -31.81 -42.60
C ASP A 838 24.05 -30.89 -42.51
N ASN A 839 22.85 -31.42 -42.80
CA ASN A 839 21.57 -30.67 -42.75
C ASN A 839 20.81 -30.88 -41.43
N HIS A 840 21.42 -31.50 -40.42
CA HIS A 840 20.78 -31.82 -39.14
C HIS A 840 21.33 -30.95 -38.02
N ILE A 841 20.43 -30.41 -37.20
CA ILE A 841 20.76 -29.73 -35.94
C ILE A 841 20.36 -30.66 -34.81
N ILE A 842 21.36 -31.19 -34.12
CA ILE A 842 21.23 -32.28 -33.17
C ILE A 842 21.60 -31.75 -31.79
N LYS A 843 20.68 -31.81 -30.83
CA LYS A 843 21.00 -31.55 -29.43
C LYS A 843 21.50 -32.82 -28.77
N VAL A 844 22.69 -32.78 -28.18
CA VAL A 844 23.34 -33.93 -27.53
C VAL A 844 22.62 -34.30 -26.25
N THR A 845 22.23 -35.57 -26.10
CA THR A 845 21.61 -36.12 -24.89
C THR A 845 22.51 -37.07 -24.13
N ASP A 846 23.32 -37.85 -24.85
CA ASP A 846 24.19 -38.86 -24.24
C ASP A 846 25.53 -38.89 -24.96
N ILE A 847 26.57 -39.09 -24.16
CA ILE A 847 27.94 -39.29 -24.64
C ILE A 847 28.49 -40.53 -23.95
N THR A 848 28.97 -41.49 -24.73
CA THR A 848 29.65 -42.70 -24.23
C THR A 848 31.06 -42.74 -24.80
N TYR A 849 32.05 -42.72 -23.91
CA TYR A 849 33.45 -42.89 -24.29
C TYR A 849 33.79 -44.38 -24.31
N ASN A 850 34.15 -44.90 -25.47
CA ASN A 850 34.50 -46.30 -25.64
C ASN A 850 36.00 -46.52 -25.32
N ILE A 851 36.35 -47.78 -25.01
CA ILE A 851 37.72 -48.19 -24.63
C ILE A 851 38.72 -48.00 -25.79
N ASP A 852 38.23 -47.93 -27.02
CA ASP A 852 38.99 -47.68 -28.24
C ASP A 852 39.19 -46.18 -28.54
N TYR A 853 38.92 -45.30 -27.57
CA TYR A 853 39.00 -43.84 -27.69
C TYR A 853 38.01 -43.22 -28.69
N THR A 854 36.97 -43.96 -29.07
CA THR A 854 35.87 -43.42 -29.87
C THR A 854 34.79 -42.80 -28.98
N THR A 855 34.17 -41.73 -29.46
CA THR A 855 33.08 -41.06 -28.72
C THR A 855 31.75 -41.35 -29.40
N TYR A 856 30.88 -42.08 -28.72
CA TYR A 856 29.53 -42.38 -29.19
C TYR A 856 28.54 -41.32 -28.68
N ILE A 857 27.79 -40.70 -29.59
CA ILE A 857 26.86 -39.62 -29.31
C ILE A 857 25.43 -40.05 -29.61
N LYS A 858 24.50 -39.73 -28.70
CA LYS A 858 23.07 -39.67 -29.00
C LYS A 858 22.54 -38.25 -28.87
N GLY A 859 21.56 -37.92 -29.69
CA GLY A 859 20.86 -36.65 -29.61
C GLY A 859 19.50 -36.67 -30.28
N HIS A 860 18.81 -35.54 -30.25
CA HIS A 860 17.53 -35.34 -30.93
C HIS A 860 17.53 -34.06 -31.76
N SER A 861 16.61 -33.97 -32.72
CA SER A 861 16.39 -32.73 -33.50
C SER A 861 16.00 -31.57 -32.56
N THR A 862 16.35 -30.32 -32.88
CA THR A 862 15.95 -29.14 -32.08
C THR A 862 15.57 -27.94 -32.97
N TYR A 863 14.78 -26.99 -32.45
CA TYR A 863 14.32 -25.76 -33.13
C TYR A 863 14.40 -24.55 -32.17
N SER A 864 14.64 -23.36 -32.70
CA SER A 864 14.72 -22.09 -31.93
C SER A 864 13.32 -21.61 -31.48
N VAL A 865 13.23 -21.10 -30.24
CA VAL A 865 11.99 -20.84 -29.46
C VAL A 865 11.37 -19.44 -29.70
N ALA A 866 11.81 -18.70 -30.72
CA ALA A 866 11.71 -17.23 -30.72
C ALA A 866 10.36 -16.56 -31.14
N ASN A 867 9.25 -17.26 -31.43
CA ASN A 867 8.16 -16.63 -32.22
C ASN A 867 6.73 -16.99 -31.81
N ILE A 868 6.22 -16.75 -30.60
CA ILE A 868 4.79 -17.09 -30.35
C ILE A 868 4.06 -16.13 -29.37
N ASN A 869 3.08 -15.37 -29.91
CA ASN A 869 2.19 -14.39 -29.23
C ASN A 869 0.76 -14.94 -28.98
N HIS A 870 0.04 -14.44 -27.94
CA HIS A 870 -1.27 -13.70 -28.01
C HIS A 870 -2.02 -13.55 -26.64
N GLU A 871 -3.21 -12.90 -26.66
CA GLU A 871 -3.86 -12.01 -25.66
C GLU A 871 -4.99 -12.65 -24.81
N THR A 872 -5.35 -12.12 -23.60
CA THR A 872 -6.77 -11.85 -23.14
C THR A 872 -7.04 -11.35 -21.68
N ILE A 873 -7.92 -10.32 -21.58
CA ILE A 873 -9.11 -9.99 -20.70
C ILE A 873 -9.11 -10.20 -19.15
N GLY A 874 -9.42 -9.13 -18.39
CA GLY A 874 -9.57 -9.14 -16.91
C GLY A 874 -10.88 -8.55 -16.34
N THR A 875 -11.16 -8.76 -15.03
CA THR A 875 -12.29 -8.15 -14.25
C THR A 875 -11.99 -7.93 -12.74
N ASN A 876 -12.72 -6.98 -12.12
CA ASN A 876 -12.46 -6.27 -10.85
C ASN A 876 -13.24 -6.77 -9.61
N ILE A 877 -12.68 -6.62 -8.40
CA ILE A 877 -13.38 -6.75 -7.08
C ILE A 877 -12.96 -5.62 -6.10
N LYS A 878 -13.89 -5.09 -5.31
CA LYS A 878 -13.76 -3.96 -4.33
C LYS A 878 -13.62 -4.44 -2.88
N THR A 879 -12.89 -3.68 -2.05
CA THR A 879 -13.03 -3.64 -0.56
C THR A 879 -12.45 -2.34 0.03
N SER A 880 -13.02 -1.85 1.13
CA SER A 880 -12.70 -0.59 1.85
C SER A 880 -12.41 -0.87 3.34
N GLY A 881 -11.47 -0.16 3.97
CA GLY A 881 -11.17 -0.28 5.40
C GLY A 881 -10.60 1.01 6.00
N GLN A 882 -11.07 1.40 7.20
CA GLN A 882 -10.82 2.67 7.90
C GLN A 882 -9.73 2.57 8.99
N ILE A 883 -9.14 3.72 9.35
CA ILE A 883 -7.91 3.92 10.16
C ILE A 883 -8.22 4.28 11.64
N LEU A 884 -7.48 3.72 12.61
CA LEU A 884 -7.45 4.15 14.02
C LEU A 884 -6.30 5.17 14.27
N SER A 885 -6.52 6.28 15.01
CA SER A 885 -5.55 7.39 15.19
C SER A 885 -5.23 7.74 16.65
N LYS A 886 -4.11 8.46 16.83
CA LYS A 886 -3.50 8.94 18.08
C LYS A 886 -3.99 10.30 18.61
N ASN A 887 -4.88 10.99 17.90
CA ASN A 887 -5.24 12.37 18.24
C ASN A 887 -6.54 12.42 19.06
N TYR A 888 -6.46 12.82 20.32
CA TYR A 888 -7.61 12.97 21.22
C TYR A 888 -7.58 14.32 21.94
N ILE A 889 -8.76 14.83 22.27
CA ILE A 889 -8.94 16.02 23.11
C ILE A 889 -9.34 15.53 24.49
N SER A 890 -8.59 15.95 25.50
CA SER A 890 -8.94 15.74 26.90
C SER A 890 -9.18 17.08 27.61
N HIS A 891 -10.20 17.13 28.46
CA HIS A 891 -10.52 18.30 29.27
C HIS A 891 -10.91 17.86 30.68
N ILE A 892 -10.23 18.43 31.68
CA ILE A 892 -10.51 18.23 33.10
C ILE A 892 -11.21 19.46 33.66
N PHE A 893 -12.25 19.26 34.46
CA PHE A 893 -13.00 20.34 35.10
C PHE A 893 -13.70 19.88 36.38
N GLU A 894 -14.14 20.83 37.20
CA GLU A 894 -14.91 20.62 38.42
C GLU A 894 -16.37 21.06 38.20
N LEU A 895 -17.34 20.15 38.34
CA LEU A 895 -18.76 20.51 38.35
C LEU A 895 -19.28 20.57 39.79
N PRO A 896 -20.32 21.37 40.08
CA PRO A 896 -21.03 21.29 41.34
C PRO A 896 -21.50 19.85 41.64
N ASN A 897 -21.47 19.42 42.91
CA ASN A 897 -21.86 18.07 43.35
C ASN A 897 -23.30 17.65 43.00
N TYR A 898 -24.08 18.50 42.35
CA TYR A 898 -25.32 18.11 41.68
C TYR A 898 -25.10 16.99 40.64
N PHE A 899 -24.01 17.06 39.87
CA PHE A 899 -23.68 16.09 38.82
C PHE A 899 -22.87 14.89 39.34
N ALA A 900 -22.58 14.83 40.64
CA ALA A 900 -21.75 13.80 41.23
C ALA A 900 -22.56 12.54 41.59
N LYS A 901 -21.98 11.36 41.35
CA LYS A 901 -22.55 10.09 41.84
C LYS A 901 -22.61 10.06 43.37
N ASP A 902 -21.56 10.56 44.02
CA ASP A 902 -21.48 10.72 45.48
C ASP A 902 -21.35 12.21 45.82
N LYS A 903 -22.47 12.82 46.23
CA LYS A 903 -22.57 14.26 46.54
C LYS A 903 -21.80 14.66 47.80
N SER A 904 -21.24 13.70 48.55
CA SER A 904 -20.49 13.94 49.79
C SER A 904 -18.97 14.06 49.58
N LYS A 905 -18.48 13.78 48.38
CA LYS A 905 -17.06 13.75 48.04
C LYS A 905 -16.68 14.81 47.02
N LEU A 906 -15.37 15.06 46.91
CA LEU A 906 -14.76 15.83 45.84
C LEU A 906 -14.77 14.98 44.56
N ASN A 907 -15.24 15.52 43.43
CA ASN A 907 -15.39 14.79 42.16
C ASN A 907 -14.72 15.52 41.00
N LEU A 908 -13.76 14.90 40.33
CA LEU A 908 -13.13 15.44 39.11
C LEU A 908 -13.81 14.86 37.87
N TYR A 909 -14.06 15.71 36.89
CA TYR A 909 -14.71 15.32 35.63
C TYR A 909 -13.73 15.38 34.48
N PHE A 910 -13.81 14.38 33.61
CA PHE A 910 -12.98 14.23 32.43
C PHE A 910 -13.87 14.05 31.21
N ALA A 911 -13.78 14.99 30.28
CA ALA A 911 -14.31 14.85 28.93
C ALA A 911 -13.17 14.46 28.01
N CYS A 912 -13.34 13.36 27.26
CA CYS A 912 -12.37 12.97 26.25
C CYS A 912 -13.09 12.60 24.95
N CYS A 913 -12.58 13.09 23.83
CA CYS A 913 -13.02 12.65 22.52
C CYS A 913 -11.83 12.37 21.61
N SER A 914 -12.03 11.54 20.58
CA SER A 914 -11.06 11.44 19.49
C SER A 914 -11.27 12.60 18.54
N GLU A 915 -10.17 13.17 18.05
CA GLU A 915 -10.24 14.10 16.93
C GLU A 915 -10.46 13.36 15.61
N THR A 916 -10.29 12.03 15.56
CA THR A 916 -10.52 11.20 14.37
C THR A 916 -11.69 10.23 14.56
N ASN A 917 -12.03 9.47 13.51
CA ASN A 917 -13.15 8.50 13.53
C ASN A 917 -12.94 7.28 14.43
N SER A 918 -11.96 7.32 15.32
CA SER A 918 -11.42 6.19 16.03
C SER A 918 -11.22 6.54 17.49
N PHE A 919 -12.17 6.12 18.32
CA PHE A 919 -12.13 6.28 19.77
C PHE A 919 -12.26 4.90 20.42
N ALA A 920 -11.16 4.41 20.99
CA ALA A 920 -11.12 3.10 21.68
C ALA A 920 -11.46 3.22 23.18
N GLY A 921 -11.71 4.44 23.67
CA GLY A 921 -11.82 4.77 25.08
C GLY A 921 -10.53 5.34 25.66
N VAL A 922 -10.62 5.85 26.88
CA VAL A 922 -9.55 6.54 27.60
C VAL A 922 -9.45 6.03 29.04
N GLY A 923 -8.23 5.91 29.55
CA GLY A 923 -7.91 5.72 30.96
C GLY A 923 -7.24 6.97 31.53
N VAL A 924 -7.52 7.27 32.80
CA VAL A 924 -6.91 8.36 33.56
C VAL A 924 -6.07 7.77 34.68
N PHE A 925 -4.81 8.20 34.80
CA PHE A 925 -3.81 7.64 35.70
C PHE A 925 -3.07 8.74 36.47
N ASP A 926 -2.52 8.40 37.63
CA ASP A 926 -1.59 9.26 38.36
C ASP A 926 -0.21 9.28 37.68
N SER A 927 0.36 10.46 37.46
CA SER A 927 1.63 10.60 36.73
C SER A 927 2.87 10.09 37.47
N GLY A 928 2.81 9.96 38.80
CA GLY A 928 3.95 9.56 39.62
C GLY A 928 4.06 8.06 39.80
N ASN A 929 2.92 7.36 39.92
CA ASN A 929 2.88 5.93 40.20
C ASN A 929 2.03 5.10 39.22
N PHE A 930 1.47 5.73 38.18
CA PHE A 930 0.60 5.10 37.17
C PHE A 930 -0.65 4.42 37.75
N LYS A 931 -1.07 4.79 38.97
CA LYS A 931 -2.29 4.28 39.57
C LYS A 931 -3.49 4.80 38.79
N GLU A 932 -4.36 3.90 38.37
CA GLU A 932 -5.60 4.24 37.67
C GLU A 932 -6.58 5.01 38.57
N TYR A 933 -7.11 6.10 38.04
CA TYR A 933 -8.24 6.86 38.57
C TYR A 933 -9.57 6.35 37.99
N GLY A 934 -9.60 5.99 36.70
CA GLY A 934 -10.73 5.33 36.05
C GLY A 934 -10.60 5.29 34.52
N PHE A 935 -11.57 4.68 33.84
CA PHE A 935 -11.64 4.61 32.39
C PHE A 935 -13.06 4.92 31.85
N SER A 936 -13.13 5.40 30.61
CA SER A 936 -14.37 5.55 29.85
C SER A 936 -14.19 5.04 28.42
N ASN A 937 -15.14 4.26 27.92
CA ASN A 937 -15.22 3.84 26.52
C ASN A 937 -16.21 4.69 25.70
N LEU A 938 -16.84 5.67 26.33
CA LEU A 938 -17.79 6.58 25.70
C LEU A 938 -17.10 7.88 25.29
N GLU A 939 -17.34 8.31 24.06
CA GLU A 939 -16.74 9.50 23.49
C GLU A 939 -17.54 10.74 23.89
N ALA A 940 -16.87 11.74 24.48
CA ALA A 940 -17.52 12.97 24.90
C ALA A 940 -17.89 13.86 23.71
N CYS A 941 -19.07 14.50 23.78
CA CYS A 941 -19.49 15.50 22.81
C CYS A 941 -18.80 16.83 23.11
N ILE A 942 -17.80 17.18 22.29
CA ILE A 942 -16.91 18.32 22.49
C ILE A 942 -16.92 19.22 21.25
N GLY A 943 -16.94 20.54 21.46
CA GLY A 943 -16.90 21.54 20.40
C GLY A 943 -16.41 22.90 20.88
N ASN A 944 -16.75 23.95 20.14
CA ASN A 944 -16.47 25.33 20.48
C ASN A 944 -17.66 26.24 20.12
N ILE A 945 -17.86 27.32 20.87
CA ILE A 945 -18.81 28.34 20.45
C ILE A 945 -18.24 29.18 19.29
N THR A 946 -19.07 29.51 18.30
CA THR A 946 -18.67 30.26 17.09
C THR A 946 -19.17 31.69 17.08
N LYS A 947 -19.93 32.10 18.10
CA LYS A 947 -20.44 33.47 18.29
C LYS A 947 -20.26 33.89 19.74
N SER A 948 -19.79 35.12 19.94
CA SER A 948 -19.66 35.69 21.29
C SER A 948 -21.02 35.82 21.95
N LEU A 949 -21.08 35.52 23.24
CA LEU A 949 -22.30 35.64 24.03
C LEU A 949 -22.17 36.83 24.98
N HIS A 950 -23.19 37.67 25.02
CA HIS A 950 -23.22 38.80 25.93
C HIS A 950 -23.60 38.34 27.35
N LYS A 951 -23.17 39.12 28.33
CA LYS A 951 -23.56 38.96 29.72
C LYS A 951 -25.08 39.02 29.85
N ASN A 952 -25.70 37.93 30.29
CA ASN A 952 -27.13 37.89 30.64
C ASN A 952 -27.33 37.39 32.09
N SER A 953 -28.44 37.79 32.69
CA SER A 953 -28.81 37.46 34.07
C SER A 953 -29.05 35.96 34.24
N PRO A 954 -28.49 35.29 35.27
CA PRO A 954 -28.79 33.89 35.57
C PRO A 954 -30.18 33.69 36.19
N TYR A 955 -30.91 34.79 36.47
CA TYR A 955 -32.20 34.75 37.17
C TYR A 955 -33.42 34.65 36.24
N PHE A 956 -33.22 34.55 34.92
CA PHE A 956 -34.33 34.44 33.96
C PHE A 956 -33.99 33.42 32.86
N GLU A 957 -35.03 32.79 32.33
CA GLU A 957 -34.93 31.99 31.11
C GLU A 957 -34.57 32.91 29.93
N ASP A 958 -33.42 32.64 29.31
CA ASP A 958 -32.92 33.39 28.18
C ASP A 958 -33.47 32.79 26.88
N LYS A 959 -34.63 33.32 26.48
CA LYS A 959 -35.32 32.95 25.22
C LYS A 959 -34.83 33.72 24.00
N ILE A 960 -33.89 34.65 24.18
CA ILE A 960 -33.44 35.56 23.11
C ILE A 960 -32.07 35.14 22.60
N THR A 961 -31.18 34.71 23.50
CA THR A 961 -29.82 34.32 23.14
C THR A 961 -29.84 32.99 22.40
N ASN A 962 -29.18 32.99 21.25
CA ASN A 962 -28.89 31.81 20.46
C ASN A 962 -27.40 31.50 20.56
N ILE A 963 -27.05 30.34 21.07
CA ILE A 963 -25.65 29.89 21.16
C ILE A 963 -25.33 29.09 19.91
N HIS A 964 -24.35 29.56 19.14
CA HIS A 964 -23.86 28.84 17.98
C HIS A 964 -22.67 27.99 18.41
N VAL A 965 -22.76 26.68 18.17
CA VAL A 965 -21.69 25.71 18.48
C VAL A 965 -21.24 25.00 17.21
N SER A 966 -19.93 24.80 17.10
CA SER A 966 -19.31 23.89 16.15
C SER A 966 -18.77 22.70 16.92
N ILE A 967 -19.24 21.50 16.58
CA ILE A 967 -18.92 20.27 17.31
C ILE A 967 -17.77 19.57 16.59
N ILE A 968 -16.75 19.16 17.35
CA ILE A 968 -15.59 18.40 16.86
C ILE A 968 -15.93 16.92 16.85
N SER A 969 -16.47 16.42 17.95
CA SER A 969 -16.89 15.02 18.11
C SER A 969 -18.16 14.93 18.93
N GLY A 970 -18.96 13.90 18.67
CA GLY A 970 -20.31 13.72 19.20
C GLY A 970 -21.38 14.44 18.39
N ASP A 971 -22.64 14.19 18.73
CA ASP A 971 -23.81 14.80 18.12
C ASP A 971 -24.70 15.43 19.19
N ILE A 972 -25.44 16.48 18.82
CA ILE A 972 -26.48 17.08 19.65
C ILE A 972 -27.83 16.85 18.97
N TYR A 973 -28.78 16.29 19.71
CA TYR A 973 -30.12 15.97 19.22
C TYR A 973 -31.17 16.77 19.97
N GLN A 974 -32.27 17.10 19.28
CA GLN A 974 -33.45 17.69 19.91
C GLN A 974 -34.08 16.72 20.92
N THR A 975 -34.33 17.18 22.14
CA THR A 975 -35.01 16.41 23.20
C THR A 975 -36.24 17.14 23.75
N ASP A 976 -37.15 16.41 24.40
CA ASP A 976 -38.33 17.00 25.06
C ASP A 976 -37.99 17.71 26.39
N SER A 977 -36.83 17.38 26.96
CA SER A 977 -36.30 17.89 28.23
C SER A 977 -35.04 18.73 28.04
N TYR A 978 -34.69 19.53 29.04
CA TYR A 978 -33.45 20.31 29.05
C TYR A 978 -32.20 19.41 29.07
N GLN A 979 -31.21 19.74 28.25
CA GLN A 979 -29.87 19.16 28.22
C GLN A 979 -28.87 20.14 28.86
N PHE A 980 -27.81 19.63 29.49
CA PHE A 980 -26.79 20.46 30.14
C PHE A 980 -25.49 20.46 29.35
N ALA A 981 -24.81 21.60 29.30
CA ALA A 981 -23.50 21.73 28.69
C ALA A 981 -22.60 22.68 29.48
N LEU A 982 -21.29 22.49 29.39
CA LEU A 982 -20.27 23.39 29.89
C LEU A 982 -19.77 24.27 28.73
N ILE A 983 -19.73 25.58 28.93
CA ILE A 983 -19.10 26.56 28.04
C ILE A 983 -18.04 27.32 28.83
N GLY A 984 -16.75 27.13 28.51
CA GLY A 984 -15.67 27.60 29.38
C GLY A 984 -15.83 27.00 30.78
N ASP A 985 -16.04 27.85 31.79
CA ASP A 985 -16.29 27.44 33.18
C ASP A 985 -17.78 27.55 33.60
N GLU A 986 -18.68 27.85 32.66
CA GLU A 986 -20.11 28.03 32.93
C GLU A 986 -20.93 26.83 32.48
N VAL A 987 -21.82 26.35 33.35
CA VAL A 987 -22.81 25.33 32.97
C VAL A 987 -24.13 25.99 32.55
N ILE A 988 -24.56 25.66 31.34
CA ILE A 988 -25.83 26.07 30.77
C ILE A 988 -26.77 24.86 30.64
N ALA A 989 -28.07 25.13 30.56
CA ALA A 989 -29.07 24.19 30.08
C ALA A 989 -29.76 24.77 28.84
N PHE A 990 -30.07 23.93 27.88
CA PHE A 990 -30.77 24.31 26.66
C PHE A 990 -31.83 23.26 26.31
N LYS A 991 -32.86 23.68 25.59
CA LYS A 991 -33.95 22.76 25.18
C LYS A 991 -34.04 22.59 23.67
N ASN A 992 -33.83 23.67 22.92
CA ASN A 992 -34.02 23.67 21.48
C ASN A 992 -32.68 23.60 20.75
N VAL A 993 -32.62 22.70 19.75
CA VAL A 993 -31.45 22.40 18.94
C VAL A 993 -31.85 22.49 17.48
N GLN A 994 -31.27 23.46 16.77
CA GLN A 994 -31.43 23.60 15.33
C GLN A 994 -30.10 23.32 14.64
N THR A 995 -30.06 22.32 13.76
CA THR A 995 -28.91 22.07 12.89
C THR A 995 -28.82 23.15 11.82
N LEU A 996 -27.68 23.84 11.74
CA LEU A 996 -27.37 24.77 10.65
C LEU A 996 -26.76 24.03 9.46
N GLU A 997 -25.70 23.26 9.75
CA GLU A 997 -24.98 22.41 8.82
C GLU A 997 -24.46 21.19 9.62
N THR A 998 -23.90 20.18 8.95
CA THR A 998 -23.28 19.02 9.61
C THR A 998 -22.29 19.49 10.68
N ASN A 999 -22.43 19.07 11.94
CA ASN A 999 -21.59 19.49 13.09
C ASN A 999 -21.66 20.98 13.49
N GLU A 1000 -22.66 21.74 13.02
CA GLU A 1000 -22.93 23.10 13.49
C GLU A 1000 -24.39 23.25 13.94
N TYR A 1001 -24.58 23.75 15.16
CA TYR A 1001 -25.91 23.82 15.79
C TYR A 1001 -26.14 25.21 16.40
N ILE A 1002 -27.41 25.61 16.41
CA ILE A 1002 -27.93 26.70 17.24
C ILE A 1002 -28.68 26.09 18.41
N LEU A 1003 -28.29 26.49 19.61
CA LEU A 1003 -28.98 26.16 20.86
C LEU A 1003 -29.81 27.37 21.30
N SER A 1004 -31.06 27.14 21.68
CA SER A 1004 -31.98 28.18 22.15
C SER A 1004 -32.86 27.67 23.30
N ASP A 1005 -33.63 28.59 23.90
CA ASP A 1005 -34.33 28.39 25.17
C ASP A 1005 -33.35 27.98 26.27
N ILE A 1006 -32.52 28.95 26.64
CA ILE A 1006 -31.32 28.73 27.43
C ILE A 1006 -31.58 29.14 28.87
N ILE A 1007 -31.08 28.34 29.80
CA ILE A 1007 -31.01 28.68 31.21
C ILE A 1007 -29.54 28.68 31.58
N ARG A 1008 -29.04 29.82 32.07
CA ARG A 1008 -27.67 29.92 32.59
C ARG A 1008 -27.70 29.42 34.03
N VAL A 1009 -27.40 28.13 34.21
CA VAL A 1009 -27.79 27.37 35.41
C VAL A 1009 -26.84 27.62 36.58
N PHE A 1010 -25.52 27.68 36.34
CA PHE A 1010 -24.54 27.74 37.44
C PHE A 1010 -23.45 28.79 37.23
N ALA A 1011 -23.46 29.84 38.06
CA ALA A 1011 -22.33 30.77 38.23
C ALA A 1011 -22.10 31.02 39.73
N GLN A 1012 -21.03 30.49 40.32
CA GLN A 1012 -20.75 30.56 41.77
C GLN A 1012 -20.24 31.93 42.25
N ASP A 1013 -19.70 32.74 41.33
CA ASP A 1013 -19.34 34.15 41.52
C ASP A 1013 -19.86 34.91 40.29
N HIS A 1014 -20.45 36.10 40.50
CA HIS A 1014 -20.95 36.92 39.41
C HIS A 1014 -19.84 37.49 38.50
N SER A 1015 -18.57 37.23 38.84
CA SER A 1015 -17.36 37.48 38.05
C SER A 1015 -17.22 36.57 36.82
N PHE A 1016 -17.91 35.43 36.72
CA PHE A 1016 -17.87 34.53 35.53
C PHE A 1016 -18.96 34.82 34.49
N LEU A 1017 -19.81 35.82 34.74
CA LEU A 1017 -20.73 36.36 33.74
C LEU A 1017 -20.00 37.23 32.70
N GLU A 1018 -18.69 37.03 32.51
CA GLU A 1018 -17.93 37.63 31.43
C GLU A 1018 -18.48 37.14 30.08
N PRO A 1019 -18.40 37.96 29.03
CA PRO A 1019 -18.84 37.53 27.72
C PRO A 1019 -18.04 36.32 27.26
N HIS A 1020 -18.71 35.25 26.84
CA HIS A 1020 -18.01 34.14 26.21
C HIS A 1020 -17.45 34.60 24.87
N GLU A 1021 -16.19 34.26 24.63
CA GLU A 1021 -15.51 34.62 23.40
C GLU A 1021 -15.60 33.49 22.38
N ILE A 1022 -15.48 33.86 21.10
CA ILE A 1022 -15.45 32.89 20.02
C ILE A 1022 -14.28 31.92 20.24
N GLY A 1023 -14.59 30.62 20.26
CA GLY A 1023 -13.61 29.56 20.53
C GLY A 1023 -13.56 29.06 21.97
N ASP A 1024 -14.41 29.56 22.88
CA ASP A 1024 -14.61 28.91 24.19
C ASP A 1024 -15.09 27.47 23.99
N ARG A 1025 -14.60 26.58 24.85
CA ARG A 1025 -14.85 25.13 24.78
C ARG A 1025 -16.30 24.83 25.13
N PHE A 1026 -16.98 24.05 24.29
CA PHE A 1026 -18.30 23.49 24.56
C PHE A 1026 -18.16 21.99 24.89
N ILE A 1027 -18.81 21.52 25.96
CA ILE A 1027 -18.85 20.11 26.34
C ILE A 1027 -20.28 19.75 26.74
N LEU A 1028 -20.89 18.76 26.08
CA LEU A 1028 -22.19 18.25 26.52
C LEU A 1028 -22.02 17.42 27.78
N LEU A 1029 -22.85 17.67 28.80
CA LEU A 1029 -22.81 16.94 30.06
C LEU A 1029 -23.79 15.75 29.99
N ASP A 1030 -23.29 14.60 29.54
CA ASP A 1030 -24.03 13.34 29.47
C ASP A 1030 -23.25 12.17 30.11
N GLU A 1031 -23.67 10.94 29.82
CA GLU A 1031 -23.06 9.72 30.38
C GLU A 1031 -21.61 9.47 29.91
N SER A 1032 -21.13 10.20 28.90
CA SER A 1032 -19.76 10.08 28.39
C SER A 1032 -18.70 10.72 29.30
N ILE A 1033 -19.11 11.61 30.21
CA ILE A 1033 -18.20 12.32 31.10
C ILE A 1033 -17.77 11.40 32.24
N LEU A 1034 -16.46 11.14 32.33
CA LEU A 1034 -15.89 10.32 33.39
C LEU A 1034 -15.79 11.14 34.68
N SER A 1035 -16.45 10.66 35.74
CA SER A 1035 -16.40 11.23 37.09
C SER A 1035 -15.51 10.38 37.98
N VAL A 1036 -14.55 11.00 38.66
CA VAL A 1036 -13.58 10.36 39.55
C VAL A 1036 -13.66 10.95 40.95
N ASP A 1037 -13.83 10.09 41.97
CA ASP A 1037 -13.73 10.46 43.38
C ASP A 1037 -12.28 10.90 43.70
N ALA A 1038 -12.13 12.10 44.25
CA ALA A 1038 -10.86 12.64 44.71
C ALA A 1038 -10.86 12.86 46.23
N ASP A 1039 -9.67 12.81 46.86
CA ASP A 1039 -9.53 13.10 48.28
C ASP A 1039 -9.69 14.61 48.54
N ILE A 1040 -10.52 14.98 49.52
CA ILE A 1040 -10.75 16.36 49.93
C ILE A 1040 -9.46 17.09 50.35
N ASN A 1041 -8.43 16.34 50.76
CA ASN A 1041 -7.10 16.86 51.07
C ASN A 1041 -6.33 17.41 49.87
N LEU A 1042 -6.88 17.27 48.65
CA LEU A 1042 -6.30 17.76 47.41
C LEU A 1042 -6.75 19.19 47.04
N ILE A 1043 -7.69 19.78 47.79
CA ILE A 1043 -8.13 21.17 47.55
C ILE A 1043 -6.95 22.14 47.72
N ASN A 1044 -6.84 23.09 46.79
CA ASN A 1044 -5.73 24.04 46.62
C ASN A 1044 -4.37 23.37 46.36
N LYS A 1045 -4.37 22.13 45.84
CA LYS A 1045 -3.16 21.45 45.37
C LYS A 1045 -3.23 21.20 43.87
N GLU A 1046 -2.04 21.15 43.27
CA GLU A 1046 -1.84 20.67 41.91
C GLU A 1046 -1.81 19.15 41.91
N ILE A 1047 -2.61 18.55 41.04
CA ILE A 1047 -2.51 17.13 40.69
C ILE A 1047 -1.88 17.00 39.31
N ASN A 1048 -1.08 15.95 39.12
CA ASN A 1048 -0.47 15.62 37.85
C ASN A 1048 -0.99 14.26 37.40
N ILE A 1049 -1.76 14.24 36.33
CA ILE A 1049 -2.40 13.04 35.80
C ILE A 1049 -1.92 12.74 34.39
N ILE A 1050 -2.11 11.50 33.97
CA ILE A 1050 -1.89 11.01 32.63
C ILE A 1050 -3.21 10.55 32.06
N VAL A 1051 -3.60 11.09 30.91
CA VAL A 1051 -4.77 10.63 30.14
C VAL A 1051 -4.23 9.80 28.97
N SER A 1052 -4.63 8.53 28.86
CA SER A 1052 -4.09 7.62 27.83
C SER A 1052 -5.21 6.84 27.15
N PRO A 1053 -5.22 6.70 25.82
CA PRO A 1053 -6.14 5.81 25.12
C PRO A 1053 -6.02 4.36 25.58
N ILE A 1054 -7.12 3.63 25.56
CA ILE A 1054 -7.13 2.20 25.88
C ILE A 1054 -6.34 1.44 24.80
N GLY A 1055 -5.33 0.68 25.23
CA GLY A 1055 -4.48 -0.13 24.35
C GLY A 1055 -3.14 0.52 23.99
N GLU A 1056 -2.88 1.76 24.39
CA GLU A 1056 -1.57 2.41 24.25
C GLU A 1056 -0.72 2.32 25.52
N ASP A 1057 0.59 2.56 25.39
CA ASP A 1057 1.51 2.67 26.52
C ASP A 1057 1.17 3.92 27.34
N ILE A 1058 0.77 3.72 28.60
CA ILE A 1058 0.36 4.78 29.55
C ILE A 1058 1.43 5.87 29.64
N SER A 1059 2.73 5.53 29.55
CA SER A 1059 3.81 6.51 29.66
C SER A 1059 3.82 7.56 28.55
N THR A 1060 3.14 7.27 27.44
CA THR A 1060 2.99 8.14 26.26
C THR A 1060 1.73 9.00 26.27
N GLY A 1061 0.85 8.83 27.28
CA GLY A 1061 -0.38 9.62 27.42
C GLY A 1061 -0.15 11.09 27.81
N ASP A 1062 -1.17 11.91 27.61
CA ASP A 1062 -1.16 13.36 27.88
C ASP A 1062 -1.01 13.64 29.37
N LYS A 1063 0.06 14.35 29.72
CA LYS A 1063 0.31 14.79 31.10
C LYS A 1063 -0.38 16.12 31.35
N ILE A 1064 -1.34 16.11 32.27
CA ILE A 1064 -2.13 17.29 32.64
C ILE A 1064 -1.84 17.65 34.08
N SER A 1065 -1.44 18.90 34.30
CA SER A 1065 -1.35 19.51 35.62
C SER A 1065 -2.61 20.34 35.87
N TYR A 1066 -3.34 20.04 36.95
CA TYR A 1066 -4.60 20.71 37.27
C TYR A 1066 -4.63 21.13 38.74
N GLN A 1067 -5.01 22.39 38.97
CA GLN A 1067 -5.18 22.95 40.31
C GLN A 1067 -6.62 22.74 40.79
N ILE A 1068 -6.78 21.96 41.86
CA ILE A 1068 -8.11 21.68 42.41
C ILE A 1068 -8.56 22.85 43.26
N SER A 1069 -9.69 23.44 42.90
CA SER A 1069 -10.26 24.61 43.58
C SER A 1069 -11.30 24.24 44.66
N GLY A 1070 -11.84 23.02 44.62
CA GLY A 1070 -12.92 22.56 45.50
C GLY A 1070 -14.29 23.14 45.10
N GLN A 1071 -14.47 23.49 43.82
CA GLN A 1071 -15.65 24.16 43.29
C GLN A 1071 -16.94 23.31 43.41
N ASN A 1072 -16.78 22.02 43.27
CA ASN A 1072 -17.72 20.92 43.51
C ASN A 1072 -18.39 20.96 44.89
N LEU A 1073 -17.69 21.42 45.93
CA LEU A 1073 -18.17 21.45 47.32
C LEU A 1073 -18.88 22.76 47.70
N LYS A 1074 -18.89 23.75 46.82
CA LYS A 1074 -19.56 25.03 47.08
C LYS A 1074 -21.08 24.89 46.81
N PRO A 1075 -21.94 25.58 47.59
CA PRO A 1075 -23.38 25.56 47.36
C PRO A 1075 -23.75 26.18 46.02
N LEU A 1076 -24.82 25.68 45.39
CA LEU A 1076 -25.33 26.21 44.13
C LEU A 1076 -25.86 27.63 44.29
N SER A 1077 -25.58 28.49 43.31
CA SER A 1077 -26.17 29.84 43.23
C SER A 1077 -27.69 29.76 43.01
N PRO A 1078 -28.48 30.71 43.53
CA PRO A 1078 -29.92 30.67 43.38
C PRO A 1078 -30.36 30.82 41.91
N ILE A 1079 -31.23 29.92 41.44
CA ILE A 1079 -31.85 30.01 40.11
C ILE A 1079 -33.32 30.37 40.30
N VAL A 1080 -33.84 31.31 39.51
CA VAL A 1080 -35.26 31.66 39.51
C VAL A 1080 -35.92 31.07 38.26
N ILE A 1081 -36.89 30.18 38.45
CA ILE A 1081 -37.71 29.62 37.36
C ILE A 1081 -39.14 30.12 37.60
N GLY A 1082 -39.62 31.03 36.74
CA GLY A 1082 -40.91 31.70 36.94
C GLY A 1082 -40.91 32.56 38.22
N ASN A 1083 -41.79 32.24 39.18
CA ASN A 1083 -41.88 32.93 40.48
C ASN A 1083 -41.19 32.18 41.64
N GLN A 1084 -40.45 31.10 41.37
CA GLN A 1084 -39.81 30.29 42.40
C GLN A 1084 -38.29 30.51 42.41
N ILE A 1085 -37.75 30.83 43.59
CA ILE A 1085 -36.31 30.91 43.85
C ILE A 1085 -35.85 29.54 44.37
N ILE A 1086 -34.97 28.87 43.64
CA ILE A 1086 -34.30 27.64 44.08
C ILE A 1086 -32.96 28.05 44.67
N SER A 1087 -32.80 28.03 46.00
CA SER A 1087 -31.52 28.34 46.67
C SER A 1087 -31.12 27.28 47.71
N GLY A 1088 -29.86 26.83 47.65
CA GLY A 1088 -29.10 26.28 48.79
C GLY A 1088 -29.39 24.86 49.27
N GLY A 1089 -28.31 24.08 49.44
CA GLY A 1089 -28.16 22.98 50.41
C GLY A 1089 -29.00 21.71 50.23
N LEU A 1090 -28.37 20.62 49.76
CA LEU A 1090 -28.85 19.23 49.83
C LEU A 1090 -30.38 19.05 49.64
N LEU A 1091 -30.89 19.41 48.45
CA LEU A 1091 -32.29 19.12 48.14
C LEU A 1091 -32.48 17.63 47.78
N PRO A 1092 -33.50 16.93 48.33
CA PRO A 1092 -33.84 15.54 47.99
C PRO A 1092 -34.57 15.37 46.66
N TYR A 1093 -34.88 16.45 45.95
CA TYR A 1093 -35.61 16.41 44.67
C TYR A 1093 -34.66 16.73 43.52
N GLU A 1094 -34.69 15.89 42.47
CA GLU A 1094 -33.91 16.10 41.27
C GLU A 1094 -34.42 17.36 40.54
N ILE A 1095 -33.54 18.28 40.18
CA ILE A 1095 -33.89 19.48 39.41
C ILE A 1095 -34.53 19.07 38.05
N LYS A 1096 -34.28 17.83 37.57
CA LYS A 1096 -35.01 17.21 36.45
C LYS A 1096 -36.54 17.22 36.60
N ASP A 1097 -37.07 17.11 37.82
CA ASP A 1097 -38.52 17.11 38.09
C ASP A 1097 -39.15 18.51 37.96
N PHE A 1098 -38.35 19.57 38.12
CA PHE A 1098 -38.79 20.96 37.89
C PHE A 1098 -38.82 21.33 36.40
N PHE A 1099 -37.94 20.74 35.59
CA PHE A 1099 -37.84 21.01 34.16
C PHE A 1099 -38.66 20.05 33.28
N SER A 1100 -39.21 18.97 33.85
CA SER A 1100 -40.02 17.97 33.15
C SER A 1100 -41.53 18.20 33.23
N SER A 1101 -41.98 19.14 34.07
CA SER A 1101 -43.38 19.30 34.40
C SER A 1101 -43.97 20.60 33.83
N ASP A 1102 -44.99 20.44 32.99
CA ASP A 1102 -45.92 21.48 32.57
C ASP A 1102 -46.79 21.87 33.79
N THR A 1103 -46.19 22.53 34.79
CA THR A 1103 -46.86 22.79 36.08
C THR A 1103 -47.30 24.24 36.20
N SER A 1104 -48.52 24.45 35.72
CA SER A 1104 -49.46 25.40 36.30
C SER A 1104 -49.77 24.98 37.75
N SER A 1105 -48.95 25.35 38.71
CA SER A 1105 -49.24 25.09 40.14
C SER A 1105 -48.66 26.16 41.07
N GLN A 1106 -49.57 26.84 41.77
CA GLN A 1106 -49.35 27.90 42.75
C GLN A 1106 -48.39 27.49 43.88
N PHE A 1107 -47.39 28.31 44.21
CA PHE A 1107 -46.81 28.36 45.57
C PHE A 1107 -46.36 29.77 45.98
N LEU A 1108 -46.55 30.04 47.27
CA LEU A 1108 -46.51 31.33 47.98
C LEU A 1108 -45.18 32.10 47.90
N LEU A 1109 -45.29 33.44 47.84
CA LEU A 1109 -44.26 34.39 48.23
C LEU A 1109 -43.89 34.21 49.71
N ILE A 1110 -42.61 34.03 50.00
CA ILE A 1110 -42.00 34.40 51.29
C ILE A 1110 -41.02 35.55 51.01
N THR A 1111 -41.51 36.77 51.23
CA THR A 1111 -40.70 37.99 51.34
C THR A 1111 -40.28 38.15 52.79
N ASP A 1112 -39.00 37.95 53.11
CA ASP A 1112 -38.12 38.97 53.69
C ASP A 1112 -36.85 38.33 54.24
N ALA A 1113 -35.72 38.89 53.83
CA ALA A 1113 -34.39 38.54 54.29
C ALA A 1113 -34.06 39.35 55.54
N SER A 1114 -33.99 38.73 56.71
CA SER A 1114 -33.13 39.18 57.81
C SER A 1114 -33.07 38.17 58.95
N GLU A 1115 -31.85 37.87 59.36
CA GLU A 1115 -31.44 37.26 60.63
C GLU A 1115 -31.84 35.82 60.93
N ILE A 1116 -30.95 34.87 60.61
CA ILE A 1116 -30.64 33.76 61.53
C ILE A 1116 -29.12 33.57 61.61
N VAL A 1117 -28.54 34.09 62.70
CA VAL A 1117 -27.28 33.61 63.29
C VAL A 1117 -27.65 32.46 64.24
N ILE A 1118 -26.77 31.43 64.36
CA ILE A 1118 -26.50 30.52 65.53
C ILE A 1118 -25.79 29.28 64.94
N SER A 1119 -24.46 29.15 64.95
CA SER A 1119 -23.55 28.70 66.02
C SER A 1119 -23.75 27.24 66.51
N ASP A 1120 -22.68 26.46 66.34
CA ASP A 1120 -22.37 25.08 66.78
C ASP A 1120 -23.13 24.49 67.99
N ALA A 1121 -23.55 23.21 67.88
CA ALA A 1121 -22.97 22.08 68.65
C ALA A 1121 -23.87 20.82 68.78
N LYS A 1122 -23.23 19.67 68.53
CA LYS A 1122 -23.33 18.33 69.17
C LYS A 1122 -24.59 17.45 69.02
N ILE A 1123 -24.35 16.31 68.37
CA ILE A 1123 -25.06 15.03 68.47
C ILE A 1123 -24.91 14.45 69.89
N PRO A 1124 -25.94 13.77 70.43
CA PRO A 1124 -25.70 12.47 71.06
C PRO A 1124 -26.62 11.34 70.59
N GLN A 1125 -26.10 10.14 70.83
CA GLN A 1125 -26.47 8.81 70.34
C GLN A 1125 -27.84 8.27 70.79
N ASN A 1126 -28.30 7.29 70.00
CA ASN A 1126 -29.30 6.23 70.26
C ASN A 1126 -30.76 6.56 69.93
N ILE A 1127 -31.33 5.81 68.96
CA ILE A 1127 -32.52 4.94 69.11
C ILE A 1127 -32.80 4.19 67.78
N GLN A 1128 -33.28 2.95 67.94
CA GLN A 1128 -33.55 1.93 66.92
C GLN A 1128 -34.78 2.19 66.02
N ILE A 1129 -34.73 1.51 64.87
CA ILE A 1129 -35.75 1.19 63.86
C ILE A 1129 -37.16 0.92 64.42
N ASN A 1130 -38.24 1.40 63.75
CA ASN A 1130 -39.41 0.57 63.40
C ASN A 1130 -40.45 1.19 62.45
N LYS A 1131 -40.71 0.44 61.37
CA LYS A 1131 -41.95 0.23 60.59
C LYS A 1131 -42.62 1.36 59.80
N ILE A 1132 -42.50 1.18 58.48
CA ILE A 1132 -43.48 1.44 57.42
C ILE A 1132 -44.84 0.79 57.75
N ALA A 1133 -45.94 1.54 57.61
CA ALA A 1133 -47.19 1.10 56.96
C ALA A 1133 -48.26 2.20 56.99
N GLU A 1134 -49.09 2.18 55.95
CA GLU A 1134 -50.35 2.91 55.75
C GLU A 1134 -50.23 4.37 55.29
N LEU A 1135 -50.53 4.59 54.00
CA LEU A 1135 -51.59 5.51 53.58
C LEU A 1135 -51.83 5.35 52.08
N ASP A 1136 -52.44 4.22 51.75
CA ASP A 1136 -53.17 4.03 50.50
C ASP A 1136 -54.65 4.29 50.84
N LYS A 1137 -55.22 5.35 50.25
CA LYS A 1137 -56.58 5.92 50.38
C LYS A 1137 -56.60 7.30 51.04
N LEU A 1138 -56.70 8.32 50.20
CA LEU A 1138 -57.96 9.07 50.02
C LEU A 1138 -57.74 10.19 48.99
N SER A 1139 -57.99 9.84 47.73
CA SER A 1139 -58.30 10.80 46.68
C SER A 1139 -59.66 11.44 46.94
N GLY A 1140 -59.75 12.76 46.74
CA GLY A 1140 -60.97 13.39 46.28
C GLY A 1140 -61.56 14.43 47.22
N LYS A 1141 -61.37 15.69 46.86
CA LYS A 1141 -62.42 16.62 46.40
C LYS A 1141 -61.84 18.03 46.37
N GLY A 1142 -61.77 18.60 45.18
CA GLY A 1142 -61.57 20.04 45.02
C GLY A 1142 -62.78 20.80 45.55
N TYR A 1143 -62.50 21.85 46.31
CA TYR A 1143 -63.24 23.11 46.23
C TYR A 1143 -62.24 24.25 46.40
N GLU A 1144 -62.29 25.14 45.40
CA GLU A 1144 -61.68 26.46 45.38
C GLU A 1144 -62.25 27.32 46.52
N LEU A 1145 -61.42 28.16 47.14
CA LEU A 1145 -61.42 29.58 46.80
C LEU A 1145 -60.38 30.34 47.63
N ASN A 1146 -59.59 31.11 46.88
CA ASN A 1146 -59.16 32.49 47.14
C ASN A 1146 -58.70 32.85 48.55
N ILE A 1147 -57.39 33.03 48.67
CA ILE A 1147 -56.81 33.93 49.68
C ILE A 1147 -55.84 34.89 48.98
N ARG A 1148 -56.07 36.15 49.32
CA ARG A 1148 -55.29 37.37 49.03
C ARG A 1148 -53.84 37.26 49.46
#